data_AF-A0A1I8JUN4-F1
#
_entry.id   AF-A0A1I8JUN4-F1
#
_cell.length_a   1.000
_cell.length_b   1.000
_cell.length_c   1.000
_cell.angle_alpha   90.00
_cell.angle_beta   90.00
_cell.angle_gamma   90.00
#
_symmetry.space_group_name_H-M   'P 1'
#
loop_
_entity.id
_entity.type
_entity.pdbx_description
1 polymer ?
#
loop_
_entity_poly.entity_id
_entity_poly.type
_entity_poly.pdbx_seq_one_letter_code
_entity_poly.pdbx_strand_id
1 'polypeptide(L)'
;MKLLLVAVVIHVLFLLSIFYIHFQSPILKGLPDGAEHDQPPADRLVLFVGDGLRAESFLKYNLTRTTFLRNILLNEGVFGISSTRVPTESRPGHAALLGGVYEDPSAVFRGWKENPVEFDSVLNRSSVSYCWGSPDIVHMFSRGAIPGRVQVAAYDSNDESFAQSANTSLLDIWVFDRVRNFLSSEQTKRTISQKKMILFLHLLGLDTAGHVHKPHSELFTENLIAVDKGIETIVGLIEQTTENDGRTAYIFTSDHGMTDQGSHGAGDPHETETPFLAWGAGFKHWKETIPVPDNDHVLQLDKQNIPVHHINQADAAPLMSAVLGISVPKNSLGKLPRSLLSVSDEYAAWAMRSNADQLLSQYYHWQRESEGKMLQWLMSTRQTGFKVLIEALQTEIADAAHHKRYTEVQSLCKMLIDTTLNAIEYFQSYYKPHLFVALTLTMLGWMFVLAKETCSPAKNRVFAHSRTVAFTAVIIALVIVIFNIAQATPKVVILYFVIPITLWGYIGSHWRQYAPLLQGKSVLYSAGFIVAAEALVLAFLDRRILAPLLWVHCLLVIKPLLSGNAFNAPSRSVVLQWISCNLLLSGFFLLPTIGRDNSNVFLLCLSIIVWTGTNTVIVYGSKPSHIYKAIAILVQMLQAINFGYLIYLIEESATVPQWSRSLCWIFSAFDLLLPFFTSTSIPDRILGLFSGLSGPYMMLSLSYEPLFLLCFCYTLYLWLYVENSTRNKKIKLDDFYFSSLHHTEGNINFEHVRRTFGFMLLLLASFFGTGNLATVSSFDPNWVRCFVTTFSPFTMMALIVLKLLIPVLLLVCVLKAMGIICSVHKMKIFSLTLIVCDWMCLNFFFLVQNKGSWMDIGSSISHFVILECTTIVVMMLYEFVRLVTEVSLTSKNARSRQPPSEQLISSHYLPYSNKERSE
;
A
#
# COMPACT_ATOMS: atom_id res chain seq x y z
N MET A 1 -11.85 23.41 20.94
CA MET A 1 -11.51 22.15 21.65
C MET A 1 -12.55 21.05 21.41
N LYS A 2 -13.85 21.27 21.68
CA LYS A 2 -14.90 20.26 21.45
C LYS A 2 -14.98 19.73 20.00
N LEU A 3 -14.99 20.61 18.99
CA LEU A 3 -15.04 20.21 17.56
C LEU A 3 -13.82 19.40 17.11
N LEU A 4 -12.63 19.76 17.60
CA LEU A 4 -11.38 19.06 17.28
C LEU A 4 -11.37 17.64 17.88
N LEU A 5 -11.86 17.48 19.11
CA LEU A 5 -11.98 16.16 19.74
C LEU A 5 -12.94 15.26 18.94
N VAL A 6 -14.08 15.82 18.49
CA VAL A 6 -15.03 15.08 17.64
C VAL A 6 -14.41 14.72 16.29
N ALA A 7 -13.64 15.63 15.68
CA ALA A 7 -12.91 15.36 14.45
C ALA A 7 -11.97 14.15 14.62
N VAL A 8 -11.13 14.16 15.66
CA VAL A 8 -10.21 13.06 15.95
C VAL A 8 -10.96 11.73 16.15
N VAL A 9 -12.07 11.73 16.89
CA VAL A 9 -12.88 10.51 17.09
C VAL A 9 -13.43 9.98 15.77
N ILE A 10 -13.98 10.83 14.90
CA ILE A 10 -14.52 10.42 13.60
C ILE A 10 -13.42 9.84 12.71
N HIS A 11 -12.24 10.48 12.66
CA HIS A 11 -11.12 10.02 11.84
C HIS A 11 -10.52 8.71 12.36
N VAL A 12 -10.41 8.53 13.69
CA VAL A 12 -9.99 7.24 14.24
C VAL A 12 -10.99 6.13 13.90
N LEU A 13 -12.29 6.41 14.00
CA LEU A 13 -13.31 5.44 13.60
C LEU A 13 -13.25 5.13 12.10
N PHE A 14 -13.06 6.13 11.26
CA PHE A 14 -12.95 5.95 9.82
C PHE A 14 -11.67 5.20 9.44
N LEU A 15 -10.55 5.49 10.11
CA LEU A 15 -9.29 4.77 9.97
C LEU A 15 -9.43 3.28 10.33
N LEU A 16 -10.05 2.97 11.47
CA LEU A 16 -10.25 1.58 11.90
C LEU A 16 -11.22 0.81 11.00
N SER A 17 -12.06 1.52 10.24
CA SER A 17 -13.07 0.89 9.39
C SER A 17 -12.47 0.09 8.24
N ILE A 18 -11.38 0.56 7.61
CA ILE A 18 -10.75 -0.14 6.48
C ILE A 18 -10.19 -1.49 6.91
N PHE A 19 -9.59 -1.56 8.11
CA PHE A 19 -9.06 -2.77 8.71
C PHE A 19 -10.16 -3.81 8.95
N TYR A 20 -11.31 -3.36 9.48
CA TYR A 20 -12.45 -4.24 9.69
C TYR A 20 -13.10 -4.70 8.36
N ILE A 21 -13.15 -3.86 7.33
CA ILE A 21 -13.83 -4.20 6.07
C ILE A 21 -12.96 -5.07 5.15
N HIS A 22 -11.65 -4.84 5.13
CA HIS A 22 -10.76 -5.40 4.10
C HIS A 22 -9.77 -6.44 4.63
N PHE A 23 -9.42 -6.41 5.92
CA PHE A 23 -8.28 -7.15 6.48
C PHE A 23 -8.68 -8.19 7.55
N GLN A 24 -9.87 -8.79 7.40
CA GLN A 24 -10.29 -9.93 8.22
C GLN A 24 -9.71 -11.24 7.66
N SER A 25 -9.36 -12.16 8.56
CA SER A 25 -8.87 -13.49 8.18
C SER A 25 -10.00 -14.33 7.56
N PRO A 26 -9.77 -14.96 6.40
CA PRO A 26 -10.72 -15.91 5.82
C PRO A 26 -10.62 -17.32 6.43
N ILE A 27 -9.62 -17.59 7.29
CA ILE A 27 -9.35 -18.93 7.82
C ILE A 27 -10.33 -19.30 8.93
N LEU A 28 -11.13 -20.34 8.70
CA LEU A 28 -12.10 -20.86 9.64
C LEU A 28 -11.47 -21.90 10.58
N LYS A 29 -11.88 -21.87 11.85
CA LYS A 29 -11.48 -22.83 12.88
C LYS A 29 -12.61 -23.83 13.16
N GLY A 30 -12.25 -25.04 13.56
CA GLY A 30 -13.21 -26.06 13.98
C GLY A 30 -14.01 -26.72 12.85
N LEU A 31 -13.54 -26.62 11.61
CA LEU A 31 -14.11 -27.38 10.50
C LEU A 31 -13.84 -28.89 10.68
N PRO A 32 -14.78 -29.76 10.25
CA PRO A 32 -14.59 -31.21 10.30
C PRO A 32 -13.47 -31.63 9.34
N ASP A 33 -12.87 -32.80 9.61
CA ASP A 33 -11.97 -33.46 8.66
C ASP A 33 -12.81 -34.05 7.51
N GLY A 34 -12.30 -33.98 6.28
CA GLY A 34 -12.94 -34.56 5.11
C GLY A 34 -12.79 -36.10 5.04
N ALA A 35 -13.41 -36.71 4.02
CA ALA A 35 -13.32 -38.14 3.79
C ALA A 35 -11.95 -38.56 3.24
N GLU A 36 -11.49 -39.76 3.62
CA GLU A 36 -10.30 -40.42 3.09
C GLU A 36 -10.66 -41.69 2.30
N HIS A 37 -9.74 -42.19 1.49
CA HIS A 37 -9.89 -43.43 0.73
C HIS A 37 -8.78 -44.41 1.08
N ASP A 38 -9.11 -45.70 1.19
CA ASP A 38 -8.16 -46.75 1.60
C ASP A 38 -7.36 -47.34 0.42
N GLN A 39 -7.87 -47.15 -0.79
CA GLN A 39 -7.24 -47.58 -2.05
C GLN A 39 -6.94 -46.39 -2.96
N PRO A 40 -6.05 -45.46 -2.57
CA PRO A 40 -5.62 -44.38 -3.44
C PRO A 40 -4.74 -44.87 -4.59
N PRO A 41 -4.58 -44.09 -5.66
CA PRO A 41 -3.70 -44.45 -6.76
C PRO A 41 -2.21 -44.44 -6.36
N ALA A 42 -1.79 -43.61 -5.39
CA ALA A 42 -0.43 -43.59 -4.87
C ALA A 42 -0.39 -43.85 -3.36
N ASP A 43 0.67 -44.51 -2.90
CA ASP A 43 0.96 -44.66 -1.46
C ASP A 43 1.85 -43.51 -0.95
N ARG A 44 2.63 -42.89 -1.84
CA ARG A 44 3.54 -41.79 -1.50
C ARG A 44 3.56 -40.72 -2.58
N LEU A 45 3.75 -39.48 -2.17
CA LEU A 45 3.88 -38.32 -3.04
C LEU A 45 5.23 -37.62 -2.76
N VAL A 46 5.96 -37.30 -3.82
CA VAL A 46 7.17 -36.48 -3.75
C VAL A 46 6.89 -35.15 -4.44
N LEU A 47 6.97 -34.08 -3.66
CA LEU A 47 6.79 -32.71 -4.11
C LEU A 47 8.15 -32.01 -4.15
N PHE A 48 8.59 -31.64 -5.34
CA PHE A 48 9.74 -30.79 -5.57
C PHE A 48 9.25 -29.37 -5.91
N VAL A 49 9.67 -28.38 -5.13
CA VAL A 49 9.41 -26.97 -5.41
C VAL A 49 10.73 -26.27 -5.67
N GLY A 50 10.98 -25.88 -6.92
CA GLY A 50 12.12 -25.05 -7.29
C GLY A 50 11.75 -23.57 -7.16
N ASP A 51 12.03 -22.99 -6.00
CA ASP A 51 11.64 -21.63 -5.60
C ASP A 51 12.04 -20.60 -6.68
N GLY A 52 11.15 -19.66 -7.01
CA GLY A 52 11.40 -18.59 -7.99
C GLY A 52 11.55 -19.03 -9.45
N LEU A 53 11.24 -20.28 -9.80
CA LEU A 53 11.29 -20.77 -11.18
C LEU A 53 10.03 -20.39 -11.97
N ARG A 54 10.16 -19.42 -12.86
CA ARG A 54 9.11 -19.07 -13.83
C ARG A 54 9.01 -20.08 -14.98
N ALA A 55 7.81 -20.24 -15.53
CA ALA A 55 7.53 -21.22 -16.59
C ALA A 55 8.36 -21.00 -17.87
N GLU A 56 8.60 -19.74 -18.26
CA GLU A 56 9.41 -19.40 -19.43
C GLU A 56 10.85 -19.90 -19.31
N SER A 57 11.48 -19.72 -18.13
CA SER A 57 12.83 -20.21 -17.88
C SER A 57 12.91 -21.74 -17.89
N PHE A 58 11.88 -22.42 -17.36
CA PHE A 58 11.78 -23.88 -17.42
C PHE A 58 11.70 -24.40 -18.87
N LEU A 59 10.90 -23.75 -19.71
CA LEU A 59 10.69 -24.17 -21.11
C LEU A 59 11.81 -23.71 -22.07
N LYS A 60 12.74 -22.89 -21.59
CA LYS A 60 13.84 -22.32 -22.39
C LYS A 60 14.67 -23.40 -23.05
N TYR A 61 15.17 -23.11 -24.26
CA TYR A 61 15.94 -24.06 -25.08
C TYR A 61 15.25 -25.41 -25.31
N ASN A 62 13.90 -25.44 -25.34
CA ASN A 62 13.13 -26.67 -25.50
C ASN A 62 13.50 -27.75 -24.45
N LEU A 63 13.81 -27.29 -23.23
CA LEU A 63 14.24 -28.11 -22.08
C LEU A 63 15.50 -28.96 -22.34
N THR A 64 16.27 -28.68 -23.39
CA THR A 64 17.43 -29.50 -23.78
C THR A 64 18.54 -29.52 -22.73
N ARG A 65 18.51 -28.58 -21.78
CA ARG A 65 19.44 -28.48 -20.65
C ARG A 65 18.98 -29.29 -19.43
N THR A 66 17.69 -29.50 -19.25
CA THR A 66 17.10 -30.30 -18.16
C THR A 66 16.65 -31.64 -18.71
N THR A 67 17.61 -32.51 -19.02
CA THR A 67 17.38 -33.74 -19.79
C THR A 67 16.43 -34.70 -19.09
N PHE A 68 16.46 -34.78 -17.76
CA PHE A 68 15.59 -35.68 -17.01
C PHE A 68 14.14 -35.18 -17.03
N LEU A 69 13.88 -33.94 -16.60
CA LEU A 69 12.54 -33.35 -16.59
C LEU A 69 11.94 -33.27 -18.01
N ARG A 70 12.78 -33.03 -19.03
CA ARG A 70 12.36 -33.10 -20.43
C ARG A 70 11.91 -34.50 -20.82
N ASN A 71 12.66 -35.53 -20.44
CA ASN A 71 12.30 -36.91 -20.71
C ASN A 71 10.97 -37.29 -20.04
N ILE A 72 10.79 -36.91 -18.77
CA ILE A 72 9.53 -37.09 -18.05
C ILE A 72 8.37 -36.41 -18.78
N LEU A 73 8.52 -35.13 -19.14
CA LEU A 73 7.48 -34.38 -19.85
C LEU A 73 7.07 -35.07 -21.16
N LEU A 74 8.02 -35.58 -21.94
CA LEU A 74 7.74 -36.21 -23.23
C LEU A 74 7.11 -37.59 -23.12
N ASN A 75 7.55 -38.40 -22.15
CA ASN A 75 7.33 -39.84 -22.16
C ASN A 75 6.43 -40.36 -21.04
N GLU A 76 6.23 -39.60 -19.95
CA GLU A 76 5.60 -40.12 -18.73
C GLU A 76 4.57 -39.15 -18.12
N GLY A 77 4.82 -37.84 -18.20
CA GLY A 77 4.10 -36.85 -17.40
C GLY A 77 2.93 -36.16 -18.10
N VAL A 78 2.27 -35.34 -17.30
CA VAL A 78 1.33 -34.29 -17.73
C VAL A 78 1.87 -32.93 -17.33
N PHE A 79 1.73 -31.96 -18.23
CA PHE A 79 2.31 -30.63 -18.06
C PHE A 79 1.24 -29.54 -18.00
N GLY A 80 1.53 -28.50 -17.22
CA GLY A 80 0.69 -27.33 -17.08
C GLY A 80 1.44 -26.09 -16.62
N ILE A 81 0.72 -24.97 -16.62
CA ILE A 81 1.12 -23.71 -16.02
C ILE A 81 0.29 -23.53 -14.75
N SER A 82 0.97 -23.38 -13.62
CA SER A 82 0.35 -22.99 -12.37
C SER A 82 0.36 -21.47 -12.27
N SER A 83 -0.83 -20.88 -12.08
CA SER A 83 -0.98 -19.45 -11.87
C SER A 83 -0.98 -19.15 -10.37
N THR A 84 0.10 -18.54 -9.88
CA THR A 84 0.17 -18.02 -8.52
C THR A 84 -0.59 -16.69 -8.41
N ARG A 85 -1.06 -16.36 -7.20
CA ARG A 85 -1.72 -15.07 -6.94
C ARG A 85 -0.72 -14.10 -6.34
N VAL A 86 -0.92 -12.84 -6.67
CA VAL A 86 -0.17 -11.74 -6.06
C VAL A 86 -0.61 -11.58 -4.59
N PRO A 87 0.32 -11.46 -3.62
CA PRO A 87 1.78 -11.28 -3.75
C PRO A 87 2.53 -12.57 -4.14
N THR A 88 3.37 -12.48 -5.17
CA THR A 88 4.23 -13.55 -5.70
C THR A 88 5.49 -13.69 -4.84
N GLU A 89 5.28 -14.08 -3.59
CA GLU A 89 6.30 -14.26 -2.56
C GLU A 89 6.28 -15.71 -2.08
N SER A 90 7.41 -16.23 -1.60
CA SER A 90 7.56 -17.67 -1.34
C SER A 90 6.55 -18.20 -0.32
N ARG A 91 6.31 -17.45 0.77
CA ARG A 91 5.35 -17.85 1.82
C ARG A 91 3.91 -17.96 1.30
N PRO A 92 3.31 -16.92 0.67
CA PRO A 92 2.01 -17.01 0.00
C PRO A 92 1.90 -18.16 -1.01
N GLY A 93 2.93 -18.36 -1.86
CA GLY A 93 2.93 -19.41 -2.87
C GLY A 93 2.87 -20.81 -2.28
N HIS A 94 3.65 -21.06 -1.22
CA HIS A 94 3.61 -22.34 -0.50
C HIS A 94 2.31 -22.57 0.27
N ALA A 95 1.71 -21.52 0.86
CA ALA A 95 0.40 -21.61 1.50
C ALA A 95 -0.70 -22.01 0.49
N ALA A 96 -0.62 -21.50 -0.74
CA ALA A 96 -1.52 -21.88 -1.82
C ALA A 96 -1.28 -23.33 -2.27
N LEU A 97 -0.02 -23.71 -2.55
CA LEU A 97 0.32 -25.07 -3.00
C LEU A 97 -0.14 -26.16 -2.02
N LEU A 98 0.19 -26.00 -0.73
CA LEU A 98 0.02 -27.05 0.27
C LEU A 98 -1.29 -26.92 1.07
N GLY A 99 -1.79 -25.71 1.28
CA GLY A 99 -3.04 -25.45 2.02
C GLY A 99 -4.25 -25.22 1.14
N GLY A 100 -4.04 -24.88 -0.14
CA GLY A 100 -5.11 -24.40 -1.01
C GLY A 100 -5.69 -23.05 -0.56
N VAL A 101 -4.94 -22.29 0.26
CA VAL A 101 -5.35 -21.00 0.81
C VAL A 101 -4.47 -19.90 0.24
N TYR A 102 -5.04 -18.72 0.03
CA TYR A 102 -4.28 -17.55 -0.39
C TYR A 102 -3.79 -16.75 0.82
N GLU A 103 -2.92 -15.77 0.57
CA GLU A 103 -2.39 -14.89 1.61
C GLU A 103 -3.50 -14.29 2.47
N ASP A 104 -3.34 -14.41 3.80
CA ASP A 104 -4.29 -13.86 4.76
C ASP A 104 -4.10 -12.34 4.84
N PRO A 105 -5.12 -11.53 4.48
CA PRO A 105 -5.03 -10.07 4.56
C PRO A 105 -4.68 -9.56 5.97
N SER A 106 -5.08 -10.29 7.02
CA SER A 106 -4.79 -9.90 8.40
C SER A 106 -3.28 -9.98 8.75
N ALA A 107 -2.45 -10.57 7.90
CA ALA A 107 -0.99 -10.54 8.04
C ALA A 107 -0.42 -9.10 8.02
N VAL A 108 -1.18 -8.12 7.52
CA VAL A 108 -0.84 -6.69 7.63
C VAL A 108 -0.56 -6.27 9.09
N PHE A 109 -1.25 -6.85 10.08
CA PHE A 109 -1.05 -6.54 11.50
C PHE A 109 0.26 -7.11 12.07
N ARG A 110 0.93 -8.01 11.33
CA ARG A 110 2.24 -8.57 11.65
C ARG A 110 3.34 -8.03 10.72
N GLY A 111 3.02 -7.02 9.90
CA GLY A 111 3.93 -6.47 8.91
C GLY A 111 4.38 -7.50 7.87
N TRP A 112 3.49 -8.44 7.53
CA TRP A 112 3.72 -9.51 6.53
C TRP A 112 4.82 -10.53 6.88
N LYS A 113 5.44 -10.42 8.06
CA LYS A 113 6.55 -11.28 8.49
C LYS A 113 6.13 -12.70 8.85
N GLU A 114 4.91 -12.88 9.34
CA GLU A 114 4.41 -14.17 9.81
C GLU A 114 2.92 -14.32 9.52
N ASN A 115 2.49 -15.56 9.30
CA ASN A 115 1.07 -15.89 9.23
C ASN A 115 0.41 -15.70 10.60
N PRO A 116 -0.62 -14.83 10.72
CA PRO A 116 -1.25 -14.54 12.00
C PRO A 116 -2.13 -15.69 12.50
N VAL A 117 -2.55 -16.59 11.60
CA VAL A 117 -3.45 -17.70 11.86
C VAL A 117 -2.86 -18.97 11.25
N GLU A 118 -2.79 -20.03 12.06
CA GLU A 118 -2.43 -21.37 11.58
C GLU A 118 -3.51 -21.90 10.63
N PHE A 119 -3.10 -22.59 9.57
CA PHE A 119 -4.00 -23.18 8.59
C PHE A 119 -3.64 -24.65 8.36
N ASP A 120 -4.63 -25.41 7.89
CA ASP A 120 -4.49 -26.83 7.58
C ASP A 120 -3.90 -27.02 6.18
N SER A 121 -3.07 -28.04 6.00
CA SER A 121 -2.39 -28.36 4.74
C SER A 121 -2.40 -29.86 4.43
N VAL A 122 -2.05 -30.25 3.21
CA VAL A 122 -1.91 -31.67 2.82
C VAL A 122 -0.90 -32.41 3.68
N LEU A 123 0.11 -31.70 4.22
CA LEU A 123 1.09 -32.26 5.15
C LEU A 123 0.41 -32.65 6.48
N ASN A 124 -0.52 -31.82 6.96
CA ASN A 124 -1.31 -32.13 8.15
C ASN A 124 -2.33 -33.25 7.91
N ARG A 125 -2.73 -33.49 6.65
CA ARG A 125 -3.67 -34.57 6.27
C ARG A 125 -2.99 -35.90 5.94
N SER A 126 -1.67 -35.89 5.73
CA SER A 126 -0.86 -37.09 5.52
C SER A 126 -0.76 -37.98 6.76
N SER A 127 -0.34 -39.25 6.59
CA SER A 127 0.04 -40.10 7.72
C SER A 127 1.35 -39.62 8.34
N VAL A 128 2.32 -39.31 7.49
CA VAL A 128 3.62 -38.72 7.81
C VAL A 128 4.13 -37.89 6.63
N SER A 129 4.76 -36.77 6.94
CA SER A 129 5.43 -35.89 5.99
C SER A 129 6.88 -35.65 6.43
N TYR A 130 7.80 -35.70 5.47
CA TYR A 130 9.18 -35.27 5.65
C TYR A 130 9.46 -34.05 4.78
N CYS A 131 9.93 -32.97 5.38
CA CYS A 131 10.11 -31.68 4.73
C CYS A 131 11.56 -31.21 4.88
N TRP A 132 12.20 -30.84 3.77
CA TRP A 132 13.57 -30.33 3.73
C TRP A 132 13.63 -29.00 2.98
N GLY A 133 14.36 -28.01 3.52
CA GLY A 133 14.63 -26.74 2.84
C GLY A 133 14.68 -25.53 3.79
N SER A 134 14.20 -24.37 3.33
CA SER A 134 14.31 -23.10 4.06
C SER A 134 13.56 -23.12 5.38
N PRO A 135 14.17 -22.69 6.50
CA PRO A 135 13.51 -22.65 7.80
C PRO A 135 12.22 -21.82 7.78
N ASP A 136 12.12 -20.77 6.96
CA ASP A 136 10.94 -19.90 6.89
C ASP A 136 9.74 -20.60 6.22
N ILE A 137 10.00 -21.55 5.33
CA ILE A 137 8.95 -22.29 4.61
C ILE A 137 8.60 -23.60 5.31
N VAL A 138 9.57 -24.47 5.59
CA VAL A 138 9.26 -25.81 6.10
C VAL A 138 8.74 -25.78 7.54
N HIS A 139 9.18 -24.82 8.37
CA HIS A 139 8.64 -24.71 9.74
C HIS A 139 7.22 -24.17 9.78
N MET A 140 6.78 -23.41 8.77
CA MET A 140 5.42 -22.86 8.71
C MET A 140 4.35 -23.96 8.84
N PHE A 141 4.58 -25.13 8.22
CA PHE A 141 3.64 -26.25 8.22
C PHE A 141 3.77 -27.20 9.42
N SER A 142 4.86 -27.08 10.17
CA SER A 142 5.07 -27.84 11.40
C SER A 142 4.36 -27.23 12.61
N ARG A 143 4.14 -25.91 12.60
CA ARG A 143 3.40 -25.20 13.65
C ARG A 143 1.92 -25.60 13.58
N GLY A 144 1.36 -26.04 14.71
CA GLY A 144 -0.03 -26.53 14.78
C GLY A 144 -0.26 -27.95 14.25
N ALA A 145 0.77 -28.62 13.72
CA ALA A 145 0.66 -30.01 13.27
C ALA A 145 0.56 -31.00 14.45
N ILE A 146 -0.09 -32.14 14.22
CA ILE A 146 -0.09 -33.24 15.18
C ILE A 146 1.35 -33.71 15.40
N PRO A 147 1.84 -33.83 16.65
CA PRO A 147 3.22 -34.24 16.93
C PRO A 147 3.60 -35.54 16.20
N GLY A 148 4.74 -35.52 15.51
CA GLY A 148 5.26 -36.66 14.74
C GLY A 148 4.72 -36.77 13.31
N ARG A 149 3.68 -36.00 12.93
CA ARG A 149 3.13 -36.03 11.57
C ARG A 149 3.98 -35.29 10.56
N VAL A 150 4.51 -34.13 10.92
CA VAL A 150 5.36 -33.31 10.04
C VAL A 150 6.77 -33.27 10.63
N GLN A 151 7.73 -33.89 9.93
CA GLN A 151 9.14 -33.94 10.30
C GLN A 151 9.91 -32.97 9.43
N VAL A 152 10.62 -32.04 10.07
CA VAL A 152 11.30 -30.94 9.39
C VAL A 152 12.81 -31.06 9.58
N ALA A 153 13.56 -30.88 8.50
CA ALA A 153 15.00 -30.66 8.53
C ALA A 153 15.34 -29.42 7.68
N ALA A 154 15.70 -28.33 8.35
CA ALA A 154 16.10 -27.08 7.71
C ALA A 154 17.59 -26.81 7.91
N TYR A 155 18.18 -26.05 6.99
CA TYR A 155 19.49 -25.41 7.20
C TYR A 155 19.37 -24.17 8.10
N ASP A 156 20.51 -23.61 8.54
CA ASP A 156 20.49 -22.41 9.41
C ASP A 156 20.04 -21.19 8.59
N SER A 157 19.25 -20.29 9.17
CA SER A 157 18.79 -19.08 8.49
C SER A 157 19.95 -18.17 8.06
N ASN A 158 21.09 -18.21 8.77
CA ASN A 158 22.29 -17.47 8.38
C ASN A 158 22.92 -18.04 7.09
N ASP A 159 22.65 -19.31 6.76
CA ASP A 159 23.20 -19.93 5.56
C ASP A 159 22.57 -19.40 4.27
N GLU A 160 21.37 -18.83 4.36
CA GLU A 160 20.73 -18.08 3.26
C GLU A 160 21.54 -16.83 2.89
N SER A 161 22.32 -16.26 3.83
CA SER A 161 23.24 -15.15 3.53
C SER A 161 24.45 -15.59 2.70
N PHE A 162 24.87 -16.86 2.77
CA PHE A 162 25.94 -17.40 1.90
C PHE A 162 25.48 -17.56 0.44
N ALA A 163 24.19 -17.38 0.15
CA ALA A 163 23.62 -17.38 -1.18
C ALA A 163 24.03 -16.16 -2.04
N GLN A 164 24.76 -15.18 -1.45
CA GLN A 164 25.51 -14.15 -2.20
C GLN A 164 26.87 -14.64 -2.72
N SER A 165 27.26 -15.89 -2.45
CA SER A 165 28.44 -16.52 -3.05
C SER A 165 28.18 -16.89 -4.51
N ALA A 166 29.25 -17.09 -5.30
CA ALA A 166 29.14 -17.38 -6.74
C ALA A 166 28.41 -18.69 -7.09
N ASN A 167 28.08 -19.55 -6.11
CA ASN A 167 27.37 -20.81 -6.34
C ASN A 167 26.05 -20.88 -5.56
N THR A 168 24.95 -20.55 -6.23
CA THR A 168 23.60 -20.53 -5.66
C THR A 168 22.96 -21.92 -5.50
N SER A 169 23.60 -22.99 -5.99
CA SER A 169 23.07 -24.38 -5.92
C SER A 169 23.30 -25.07 -4.58
N LEU A 170 24.09 -24.49 -3.67
CA LEU A 170 24.59 -25.18 -2.47
C LEU A 170 23.48 -25.62 -1.51
N LEU A 171 22.42 -24.82 -1.35
CA LEU A 171 21.29 -25.17 -0.48
C LEU A 171 20.42 -26.28 -1.09
N ASP A 172 20.31 -26.32 -2.41
CA ASP A 172 19.62 -27.42 -3.11
C ASP A 172 20.41 -28.72 -2.95
N ILE A 173 21.74 -28.66 -3.10
CA ILE A 173 22.64 -29.80 -2.84
C ILE A 173 22.49 -30.28 -1.40
N TRP A 174 22.41 -29.37 -0.41
CA TRP A 174 22.17 -29.74 0.98
C TRP A 174 20.86 -30.51 1.13
N VAL A 175 19.77 -30.06 0.49
CA VAL A 175 18.47 -30.74 0.52
C VAL A 175 18.60 -32.14 -0.08
N PHE A 176 19.18 -32.26 -1.27
CA PHE A 176 19.39 -33.56 -1.91
C PHE A 176 20.24 -34.49 -1.05
N ASP A 177 21.33 -34.02 -0.45
CA ASP A 177 22.19 -34.81 0.45
C ASP A 177 21.43 -35.34 1.67
N ARG A 178 20.57 -34.52 2.27
CA ARG A 178 19.73 -34.93 3.39
C ARG A 178 18.74 -36.01 2.99
N VAL A 179 18.13 -35.88 1.82
CA VAL A 179 17.20 -36.90 1.30
C VAL A 179 17.95 -38.19 0.95
N ARG A 180 19.14 -38.11 0.34
CA ARG A 180 19.98 -39.30 0.08
C ARG A 180 20.35 -40.04 1.36
N ASN A 181 20.77 -39.31 2.40
CA ASN A 181 21.08 -39.88 3.70
C ASN A 181 19.85 -40.50 4.37
N PHE A 182 18.69 -39.85 4.25
CA PHE A 182 17.43 -40.40 4.72
C PHE A 182 17.11 -41.72 4.01
N LEU A 183 17.12 -41.77 2.67
CA LEU A 183 16.80 -42.97 1.88
C LEU A 183 17.80 -44.12 2.10
N SER A 184 19.06 -43.81 2.44
CA SER A 184 20.09 -44.82 2.70
C SER A 184 19.94 -45.55 4.04
N SER A 185 19.04 -45.09 4.94
CA SER A 185 18.88 -45.68 6.26
C SER A 185 18.00 -46.94 6.23
N GLU A 186 18.39 -48.00 6.96
CA GLU A 186 17.60 -49.24 7.07
C GLU A 186 16.22 -49.01 7.73
N GLN A 187 16.10 -48.00 8.59
CA GLN A 187 14.83 -47.59 9.16
C GLN A 187 13.90 -47.00 8.09
N THR A 188 14.46 -46.28 7.12
CA THR A 188 13.71 -45.63 6.03
C THR A 188 13.11 -46.62 5.06
N LYS A 189 13.78 -47.74 4.76
CA LYS A 189 13.20 -48.82 3.93
C LYS A 189 11.86 -49.32 4.48
N ARG A 190 11.69 -49.33 5.81
CA ARG A 190 10.42 -49.70 6.46
C ARG A 190 9.42 -48.56 6.48
N THR A 191 9.89 -47.32 6.67
CA THR A 191 9.04 -46.13 6.72
C THR A 191 8.47 -45.78 5.35
N ILE A 192 9.25 -45.91 4.28
CA ILE A 192 8.83 -45.48 2.95
C ILE A 192 7.62 -46.30 2.50
N SER A 193 7.51 -47.58 2.85
CA SER A 193 6.35 -48.45 2.55
C SER A 193 5.03 -48.02 3.22
N GLN A 194 5.02 -46.98 4.06
CA GLN A 194 3.79 -46.44 4.62
C GLN A 194 2.95 -45.74 3.55
N LYS A 195 1.63 -45.91 3.64
CA LYS A 195 0.67 -45.21 2.78
C LYS A 195 0.45 -43.78 3.24
N LYS A 196 -0.01 -42.91 2.33
CA LYS A 196 -0.36 -41.50 2.55
C LYS A 196 0.86 -40.67 3.01
N MET A 197 2.04 -41.01 2.51
CA MET A 197 3.30 -40.35 2.85
C MET A 197 3.61 -39.19 1.91
N ILE A 198 4.15 -38.08 2.42
CA ILE A 198 4.62 -36.95 1.60
C ILE A 198 6.10 -36.70 1.86
N LEU A 199 6.87 -36.57 0.77
CA LEU A 199 8.24 -36.06 0.77
C LEU A 199 8.22 -34.68 0.12
N PHE A 200 8.48 -33.63 0.89
CA PHE A 200 8.49 -32.26 0.41
C PHE A 200 9.92 -31.70 0.40
N LEU A 201 10.42 -31.40 -0.79
CA LEU A 201 11.74 -30.83 -1.03
C LEU A 201 11.56 -29.40 -1.54
N HIS A 202 11.95 -28.44 -0.71
CA HIS A 202 12.01 -27.03 -1.04
C HIS A 202 13.42 -26.63 -1.48
N LEU A 203 13.56 -26.22 -2.73
CA LEU A 203 14.84 -25.94 -3.40
C LEU A 203 14.97 -24.43 -3.64
N LEU A 204 15.70 -23.73 -2.76
CA LEU A 204 15.83 -22.25 -2.75
C LEU A 204 16.79 -21.70 -3.81
N GLY A 205 17.64 -22.55 -4.40
CA GLY A 205 18.76 -22.07 -5.21
C GLY A 205 18.34 -21.28 -6.44
N LEU A 206 17.21 -21.62 -7.08
CA LEU A 206 16.74 -20.94 -8.29
C LEU A 206 16.29 -19.51 -8.01
N ASP A 207 15.57 -19.27 -6.92
CA ASP A 207 15.18 -17.92 -6.49
C ASP A 207 16.43 -17.06 -6.25
N THR A 208 17.39 -17.59 -5.49
CA THR A 208 18.68 -16.94 -5.25
C THR A 208 19.39 -16.59 -6.57
N ALA A 209 19.46 -17.55 -7.49
CA ALA A 209 20.06 -17.33 -8.81
C ALA A 209 19.33 -16.25 -9.61
N GLY A 210 17.99 -16.18 -9.50
CA GLY A 210 17.15 -15.15 -10.12
C GLY A 210 17.48 -13.75 -9.60
N HIS A 211 17.59 -13.59 -8.28
CA HIS A 211 17.98 -12.30 -7.66
C HIS A 211 19.39 -11.86 -8.05
N VAL A 212 20.36 -12.78 -7.95
CA VAL A 212 21.80 -12.48 -8.10
C VAL A 212 22.22 -12.40 -9.57
N HIS A 213 21.90 -13.41 -10.36
CA HIS A 213 22.40 -13.58 -11.74
C HIS A 213 21.38 -13.24 -12.81
N LYS A 214 20.11 -13.08 -12.46
CA LYS A 214 18.96 -12.86 -13.35
C LYS A 214 18.53 -14.13 -14.09
N PRO A 215 17.21 -14.32 -14.34
CA PRO A 215 16.67 -15.56 -14.92
C PRO A 215 17.22 -15.93 -16.31
N HIS A 216 17.75 -14.96 -17.05
CA HIS A 216 18.29 -15.18 -18.40
C HIS A 216 19.74 -15.65 -18.44
N SER A 217 20.45 -15.60 -17.32
CA SER A 217 21.88 -15.89 -17.27
C SER A 217 22.19 -17.37 -17.48
N GLU A 218 23.41 -17.64 -17.95
CA GLU A 218 23.95 -19.00 -18.01
C GLU A 218 24.06 -19.61 -16.60
N LEU A 219 24.43 -18.81 -15.59
CA LEU A 219 24.52 -19.27 -14.20
C LEU A 219 23.17 -19.73 -13.63
N PHE A 220 22.07 -19.03 -13.95
CA PHE A 220 20.72 -19.50 -13.60
C PHE A 220 20.42 -20.84 -14.28
N THR A 221 20.80 -20.97 -15.56
CA THR A 221 20.60 -22.20 -16.33
C THR A 221 21.42 -23.37 -15.76
N GLU A 222 22.68 -23.14 -15.37
CA GLU A 222 23.53 -24.14 -14.70
C GLU A 222 22.94 -24.59 -13.37
N ASN A 223 22.33 -23.68 -12.61
CA ASN A 223 21.63 -24.05 -11.38
C ASN A 223 20.40 -24.93 -11.65
N LEU A 224 19.62 -24.60 -12.70
CA LEU A 224 18.49 -25.43 -13.13
C LEU A 224 18.94 -26.83 -13.59
N ILE A 225 20.11 -26.95 -14.23
CA ILE A 225 20.73 -28.24 -14.57
C ILE A 225 21.10 -29.04 -13.31
N ALA A 226 21.61 -28.37 -12.28
CA ALA A 226 21.92 -29.01 -11.00
C ALA A 226 20.66 -29.55 -10.31
N VAL A 227 19.57 -28.77 -10.33
CA VAL A 227 18.25 -29.20 -9.84
C VAL A 227 17.73 -30.41 -10.61
N ASP A 228 17.77 -30.40 -11.95
CA ASP A 228 17.34 -31.53 -12.81
C ASP A 228 18.07 -32.84 -12.45
N LYS A 229 19.40 -32.79 -12.31
CA LYS A 229 20.23 -33.96 -11.92
C LYS A 229 19.95 -34.43 -10.49
N GLY A 230 19.71 -33.49 -9.58
CA GLY A 230 19.33 -33.80 -8.21
C GLY A 230 18.00 -34.54 -8.16
N ILE A 231 17.00 -34.07 -8.90
CA ILE A 231 15.70 -34.72 -9.03
C ILE A 231 15.85 -36.13 -9.63
N GLU A 232 16.59 -36.28 -10.74
CA GLU A 232 16.88 -37.58 -11.36
C GLU A 232 17.43 -38.59 -10.33
N THR A 233 18.41 -38.15 -9.54
CA THR A 233 19.05 -38.97 -8.52
C THR A 233 18.07 -39.39 -7.42
N ILE A 234 17.26 -38.45 -6.91
CA ILE A 234 16.29 -38.75 -5.85
C ILE A 234 15.19 -39.68 -6.36
N VAL A 235 14.64 -39.43 -7.55
CA VAL A 235 13.64 -40.30 -8.16
C VAL A 235 14.19 -41.72 -8.32
N GLY A 236 15.39 -41.87 -8.88
CA GLY A 236 16.03 -43.19 -9.03
C GLY A 236 16.25 -43.91 -7.70
N LEU A 237 16.66 -43.19 -6.64
CA LEU A 237 16.82 -43.77 -5.30
C LEU A 237 15.49 -44.19 -4.67
N ILE A 238 14.44 -43.40 -4.84
CA ILE A 238 13.11 -43.74 -4.32
C ILE A 238 12.61 -45.01 -5.02
N GLU A 239 12.61 -45.04 -6.36
CA GLU A 239 12.18 -46.22 -7.11
C GLU A 239 13.01 -47.47 -6.79
N GLN A 240 14.33 -47.32 -6.57
CA GLN A 240 15.16 -48.42 -6.11
C GLN A 240 14.78 -48.89 -4.70
N THR A 241 14.52 -47.96 -3.78
CA THR A 241 14.20 -48.27 -2.36
C THR A 241 12.81 -48.89 -2.23
N THR A 242 11.88 -48.54 -3.12
CA THR A 242 10.52 -49.09 -3.18
C THR A 242 10.40 -50.31 -4.08
N GLU A 243 11.51 -50.79 -4.63
CA GLU A 243 11.55 -51.93 -5.56
C GLU A 243 10.67 -51.71 -6.81
N ASN A 244 10.53 -50.46 -7.27
CA ASN A 244 9.73 -50.04 -8.42
C ASN A 244 8.27 -50.51 -8.33
N ASP A 245 7.66 -50.39 -7.15
CA ASP A 245 6.28 -50.81 -6.92
C ASP A 245 5.21 -50.05 -7.73
N GLY A 246 5.59 -48.95 -8.40
CA GLY A 246 4.69 -48.12 -9.20
C GLY A 246 3.65 -47.38 -8.35
N ARG A 247 3.91 -47.18 -7.05
CA ARG A 247 2.99 -46.54 -6.09
C ARG A 247 3.44 -45.14 -5.66
N THR A 248 4.37 -44.55 -6.40
CA THR A 248 4.88 -43.18 -6.16
C THR A 248 4.34 -42.19 -7.17
N ALA A 249 3.81 -41.08 -6.65
CA ALA A 249 3.45 -39.92 -7.43
C ALA A 249 4.50 -38.81 -7.26
N TYR A 250 4.75 -38.05 -8.33
CA TYR A 250 5.75 -36.99 -8.35
C TYR A 250 5.16 -35.70 -8.91
N ILE A 251 5.51 -34.57 -8.30
CA ILE A 251 5.18 -33.22 -8.79
C ILE A 251 6.45 -32.36 -8.73
N PHE A 252 6.79 -31.71 -9.84
CA PHE A 252 7.76 -30.63 -9.90
C PHE A 252 7.06 -29.32 -10.27
N THR A 253 7.22 -28.30 -9.44
CA THR A 253 6.60 -26.98 -9.65
C THR A 253 7.40 -25.85 -9.00
N SER A 254 6.85 -24.63 -9.02
CA SER A 254 7.38 -23.46 -8.32
C SER A 254 6.26 -22.71 -7.59
N ASP A 255 6.63 -22.02 -6.53
CA ASP A 255 5.78 -21.15 -5.72
C ASP A 255 5.54 -19.77 -6.36
N HIS A 256 6.53 -19.21 -7.04
CA HIS A 256 6.41 -18.06 -7.91
C HIS A 256 7.47 -18.06 -9.02
N GLY A 257 7.35 -17.11 -9.92
CA GLY A 257 8.37 -16.80 -10.91
C GLY A 257 9.17 -15.55 -10.53
N MET A 258 9.75 -14.89 -11.52
CA MET A 258 10.66 -13.76 -11.32
C MET A 258 10.65 -12.87 -12.56
N THR A 259 10.71 -11.55 -12.39
CA THR A 259 10.91 -10.61 -13.51
C THR A 259 12.32 -10.74 -14.10
N ASP A 260 12.54 -10.18 -15.29
CA ASP A 260 13.87 -10.15 -15.93
C ASP A 260 14.92 -9.41 -15.11
N GLN A 261 14.48 -8.53 -14.20
CA GLN A 261 15.35 -7.79 -13.29
C GLN A 261 15.70 -8.58 -12.02
N GLY A 262 15.25 -9.84 -11.88
CA GLY A 262 15.48 -10.60 -10.67
C GLY A 262 14.73 -10.01 -9.47
N SER A 263 13.50 -9.56 -9.68
CA SER A 263 12.57 -9.13 -8.63
C SER A 263 11.27 -9.90 -8.75
N HIS A 264 10.60 -10.14 -7.63
CA HIS A 264 9.27 -10.72 -7.56
C HIS A 264 8.41 -9.98 -6.50
N GLY A 265 7.18 -10.43 -6.25
CA GLY A 265 6.22 -9.85 -5.30
C GLY A 265 5.04 -9.11 -5.95
N ALA A 266 5.11 -8.86 -7.27
CA ALA A 266 4.11 -8.17 -8.08
C ALA A 266 3.38 -9.11 -9.06
N GLY A 267 2.62 -8.52 -9.98
CA GLY A 267 1.68 -9.23 -10.86
C GLY A 267 2.14 -9.43 -12.29
N ASP A 268 3.45 -9.35 -12.58
CA ASP A 268 3.95 -9.64 -13.93
C ASP A 268 3.67 -11.11 -14.30
N PRO A 269 3.32 -11.43 -15.56
CA PRO A 269 3.17 -12.82 -16.02
C PRO A 269 4.39 -13.69 -15.69
N HIS A 270 5.61 -13.16 -15.80
CA HIS A 270 6.83 -13.88 -15.45
C HIS A 270 6.96 -14.17 -13.95
N GLU A 271 6.26 -13.44 -13.08
CA GLU A 271 6.18 -13.72 -11.64
C GLU A 271 5.03 -14.68 -11.33
N THR A 272 3.95 -14.63 -12.11
CA THR A 272 2.70 -15.32 -11.81
C THR A 272 2.55 -16.69 -12.47
N GLU A 273 3.30 -16.97 -13.53
CA GLU A 273 3.26 -18.25 -14.27
C GLU A 273 4.43 -19.15 -13.90
N THR A 274 4.13 -20.28 -13.24
CA THR A 274 5.13 -21.29 -12.84
C THR A 274 4.90 -22.63 -13.55
N PRO A 275 5.95 -23.44 -13.76
CA PRO A 275 5.78 -24.75 -14.38
C PRO A 275 5.05 -25.69 -13.42
N PHE A 276 4.27 -26.63 -13.96
CA PHE A 276 3.64 -27.71 -13.21
C PHE A 276 3.76 -29.02 -13.99
N LEU A 277 4.71 -29.87 -13.60
CA LEU A 277 4.94 -31.18 -14.21
C LEU A 277 4.62 -32.27 -13.19
N ALA A 278 3.70 -33.18 -13.53
CA ALA A 278 3.30 -34.28 -12.66
C ALA A 278 3.41 -35.63 -13.39
N TRP A 279 3.88 -36.67 -12.71
CA TRP A 279 4.06 -38.00 -13.28
C TRP A 279 4.03 -39.11 -12.21
N GLY A 280 3.99 -40.36 -12.66
CA GLY A 280 3.90 -41.53 -11.78
C GLY A 280 2.46 -41.89 -11.41
N ALA A 281 2.30 -42.54 -10.26
CA ALA A 281 1.06 -43.16 -9.83
C ALA A 281 -0.11 -42.16 -9.74
N GLY A 282 -1.20 -42.43 -10.45
CA GLY A 282 -2.43 -41.62 -10.42
C GLY A 282 -2.46 -40.39 -11.33
N PHE A 283 -1.35 -40.05 -11.99
CA PHE A 283 -1.31 -39.00 -13.01
C PHE A 283 -1.46 -39.57 -14.42
N LYS A 284 -2.05 -38.79 -15.32
CA LYS A 284 -2.13 -39.13 -16.74
C LYS A 284 -0.81 -38.87 -17.45
N HIS A 285 -0.61 -39.59 -18.54
CA HIS A 285 0.29 -39.16 -19.60
C HIS A 285 -0.43 -38.10 -20.46
N TRP A 286 0.28 -37.06 -20.93
CA TRP A 286 -0.34 -35.99 -21.73
C TRP A 286 -1.10 -36.47 -22.98
N LYS A 287 -0.65 -37.56 -23.63
CA LYS A 287 -1.38 -38.23 -24.74
C LYS A 287 -2.79 -38.73 -24.38
N GLU A 288 -3.09 -38.95 -23.11
CA GLU A 288 -4.40 -39.38 -22.60
C GLU A 288 -5.30 -38.20 -22.20
N THR A 289 -4.78 -36.98 -22.37
CA THR A 289 -5.51 -35.74 -22.14
C THR A 289 -6.05 -35.23 -23.46
N ILE A 290 -7.29 -34.75 -23.43
CA ILE A 290 -7.91 -34.11 -24.59
C ILE A 290 -7.65 -32.60 -24.42
N PRO A 291 -7.13 -31.90 -25.44
CA PRO A 291 -7.09 -30.44 -25.43
C PRO A 291 -8.50 -29.90 -25.19
N VAL A 292 -8.67 -29.04 -24.20
CA VAL A 292 -9.98 -28.42 -23.94
C VAL A 292 -10.30 -27.51 -25.14
N PRO A 293 -11.51 -27.58 -25.75
CA PRO A 293 -11.83 -26.88 -26.99
C PRO A 293 -11.66 -25.36 -26.99
N ASP A 294 -11.55 -24.73 -25.80
CA ASP A 294 -11.41 -23.27 -25.62
C ASP A 294 -10.03 -22.82 -25.09
N ASN A 295 -9.07 -23.75 -24.84
CA ASN A 295 -7.72 -23.43 -24.32
C ASN A 295 -6.63 -23.90 -25.32
N ASP A 296 -6.40 -23.11 -26.38
CA ASP A 296 -5.39 -23.31 -27.44
C ASP A 296 -3.92 -23.18 -26.94
N HIS A 297 -3.59 -23.70 -25.76
CA HIS A 297 -2.22 -23.71 -25.24
C HIS A 297 -1.60 -25.10 -25.46
N VAL A 298 -0.85 -25.22 -26.55
CA VAL A 298 -0.08 -26.40 -26.91
C VAL A 298 1.40 -26.05 -26.91
N LEU A 299 2.20 -26.83 -26.20
CA LEU A 299 3.65 -26.78 -26.27
C LEU A 299 4.12 -27.66 -27.43
N GLN A 300 4.76 -27.04 -28.43
CA GLN A 300 5.39 -27.78 -29.52
C GLN A 300 6.80 -28.22 -29.12
N LEU A 301 6.99 -29.52 -28.96
CA LEU A 301 8.28 -30.12 -28.60
C LEU A 301 8.51 -31.38 -29.43
N ASP A 302 9.65 -31.51 -30.10
CA ASP A 302 9.99 -32.65 -30.98
C ASP A 302 8.91 -33.01 -32.02
N LYS A 303 8.26 -31.98 -32.61
CA LYS A 303 7.12 -32.12 -33.55
C LYS A 303 5.88 -32.77 -32.92
N GLN A 304 5.81 -32.83 -31.59
CA GLN A 304 4.65 -33.26 -30.83
C GLN A 304 3.93 -32.03 -30.27
N ASN A 305 2.61 -32.13 -30.21
CA ASN A 305 1.72 -31.11 -29.67
C ASN A 305 1.29 -31.54 -28.28
N ILE A 306 1.96 -31.01 -27.25
CA ILE A 306 1.74 -31.37 -25.86
C ILE A 306 0.72 -30.40 -25.25
N PRO A 307 -0.44 -30.88 -24.78
CA PRO A 307 -1.43 -30.02 -24.12
C PRO A 307 -0.86 -29.35 -22.86
N VAL A 308 -1.11 -28.06 -22.71
CA VAL A 308 -0.70 -27.28 -21.52
C VAL A 308 -1.94 -27.00 -20.67
N HIS A 309 -1.99 -27.59 -19.49
CA HIS A 309 -3.09 -27.37 -18.55
C HIS A 309 -2.87 -26.12 -17.71
N HIS A 310 -3.82 -25.19 -17.67
CA HIS A 310 -3.78 -24.07 -16.75
C HIS A 310 -4.50 -24.44 -15.45
N ILE A 311 -3.80 -24.30 -14.32
CA ILE A 311 -4.35 -24.54 -12.98
C ILE A 311 -4.05 -23.34 -12.08
N ASN A 312 -4.92 -23.05 -11.11
CA ASN A 312 -4.55 -22.12 -10.07
C ASN A 312 -3.64 -22.83 -9.08
N GLN A 313 -2.71 -22.11 -8.46
CA GLN A 313 -1.79 -22.71 -7.50
C GLN A 313 -2.48 -23.40 -6.31
N ALA A 314 -3.62 -22.86 -5.87
CA ALA A 314 -4.44 -23.47 -4.82
C ALA A 314 -5.05 -24.83 -5.21
N ASP A 315 -5.14 -25.13 -6.51
CA ASP A 315 -5.68 -26.38 -7.05
C ASP A 315 -4.72 -27.57 -6.83
N ALA A 316 -3.44 -27.30 -6.52
CA ALA A 316 -2.45 -28.32 -6.20
C ALA A 316 -2.81 -29.10 -4.92
N ALA A 317 -3.37 -28.42 -3.90
CA ALA A 317 -3.75 -29.04 -2.64
C ALA A 317 -4.80 -30.16 -2.80
N PRO A 318 -5.99 -29.92 -3.42
CA PRO A 318 -6.95 -30.99 -3.66
C PRO A 318 -6.42 -32.05 -4.63
N LEU A 319 -5.53 -31.70 -5.58
CA LEU A 319 -4.89 -32.68 -6.47
C LEU A 319 -4.01 -33.67 -5.69
N MET A 320 -3.14 -33.17 -4.81
CA MET A 320 -2.31 -33.99 -3.93
C MET A 320 -3.16 -34.86 -2.99
N SER A 321 -4.24 -34.29 -2.44
CA SER A 321 -5.19 -35.04 -1.62
C SER A 321 -5.85 -36.19 -2.38
N ALA A 322 -6.27 -35.95 -3.64
CA ALA A 322 -6.89 -36.96 -4.48
C ALA A 322 -5.94 -38.10 -4.84
N VAL A 323 -4.67 -37.81 -5.12
CA VAL A 323 -3.67 -38.83 -5.49
C VAL A 323 -3.30 -39.72 -4.29
N LEU A 324 -3.28 -39.18 -3.09
CA LEU A 324 -2.99 -39.94 -1.86
C LEU A 324 -4.24 -40.50 -1.17
N GLY A 325 -5.45 -40.13 -1.61
CA GLY A 325 -6.70 -40.48 -0.94
C GLY A 325 -6.77 -39.97 0.50
N ILE A 326 -6.15 -38.83 0.77
CA ILE A 326 -6.26 -38.12 2.05
C ILE A 326 -7.35 -37.06 1.96
N SER A 327 -7.79 -36.54 3.11
CA SER A 327 -8.77 -35.47 3.15
C SER A 327 -8.22 -34.18 2.51
N VAL A 328 -9.09 -33.40 1.89
CA VAL A 328 -8.74 -32.06 1.37
C VAL A 328 -8.51 -31.13 2.55
N PRO A 329 -7.48 -30.25 2.52
CA PRO A 329 -7.22 -29.33 3.63
C PRO A 329 -8.44 -28.47 3.95
N LYS A 330 -8.68 -28.24 5.25
CA LYS A 330 -9.96 -27.73 5.74
C LYS A 330 -10.47 -26.44 5.08
N ASN A 331 -9.55 -25.50 4.88
CA ASN A 331 -9.82 -24.18 4.34
C ASN A 331 -9.44 -24.06 2.85
N SER A 332 -9.14 -25.18 2.18
CA SER A 332 -8.78 -25.17 0.76
C SER A 332 -9.89 -24.52 -0.08
N LEU A 333 -9.49 -23.59 -0.94
CA LEU A 333 -10.31 -22.95 -1.97
C LEU A 333 -10.01 -23.52 -3.36
N GLY A 334 -9.13 -24.52 -3.44
CA GLY A 334 -8.72 -25.15 -4.69
C GLY A 334 -9.81 -26.02 -5.31
N LYS A 335 -9.78 -26.11 -6.63
CA LYS A 335 -10.65 -26.96 -7.44
C LYS A 335 -9.82 -28.13 -7.97
N LEU A 336 -10.25 -29.36 -7.73
CA LEU A 336 -9.56 -30.56 -8.21
C LEU A 336 -9.44 -30.57 -9.76
N PRO A 337 -8.22 -30.51 -10.34
CA PRO A 337 -8.05 -30.57 -11.79
C PRO A 337 -8.16 -32.02 -12.28
N ARG A 338 -9.39 -32.53 -12.39
CA ARG A 338 -9.74 -33.91 -12.80
C ARG A 338 -9.03 -34.37 -14.09
N SER A 339 -8.74 -33.45 -15.00
CA SER A 339 -8.06 -33.76 -16.27
C SER A 339 -6.66 -34.32 -16.09
N LEU A 340 -6.00 -34.09 -14.96
CA LEU A 340 -4.64 -34.56 -14.68
C LEU A 340 -4.60 -35.99 -14.10
N LEU A 341 -5.74 -36.53 -13.64
CA LEU A 341 -5.80 -37.80 -12.92
C LEU A 341 -6.07 -39.00 -13.84
N SER A 342 -5.28 -40.06 -13.68
CA SER A 342 -5.47 -41.38 -14.31
C SER A 342 -6.08 -42.36 -13.29
N VAL A 343 -7.40 -42.28 -13.14
CA VAL A 343 -8.18 -43.06 -12.16
C VAL A 343 -9.53 -43.46 -12.76
N SER A 344 -10.18 -44.46 -12.18
CA SER A 344 -11.54 -44.86 -12.58
C SER A 344 -12.54 -43.71 -12.37
N ASP A 345 -13.62 -43.71 -13.15
CA ASP A 345 -14.66 -42.68 -13.01
C ASP A 345 -15.32 -42.70 -11.62
N GLU A 346 -15.40 -43.88 -11.00
CA GLU A 346 -15.87 -44.03 -9.62
C GLU A 346 -14.95 -43.31 -8.62
N TYR A 347 -13.64 -43.53 -8.70
CA TYR A 347 -12.69 -42.85 -7.82
C TYR A 347 -12.65 -41.34 -8.09
N ALA A 348 -12.72 -40.94 -9.36
CA ALA A 348 -12.81 -39.54 -9.73
C ALA A 348 -14.06 -38.85 -9.16
N ALA A 349 -15.22 -39.51 -9.22
CA ALA A 349 -16.45 -39.03 -8.62
C ALA A 349 -16.32 -38.89 -7.09
N TRP A 350 -15.69 -39.85 -6.42
CA TRP A 350 -15.38 -39.75 -4.99
C TRP A 350 -14.46 -38.56 -4.68
N ALA A 351 -13.37 -38.39 -5.43
CA ALA A 351 -12.40 -37.33 -5.18
C ALA A 351 -13.00 -35.92 -5.43
N MET A 352 -13.76 -35.76 -6.51
CA MET A 352 -14.47 -34.50 -6.80
C MET A 352 -15.53 -34.19 -5.75
N ARG A 353 -16.25 -35.20 -5.26
CA ARG A 353 -17.20 -35.04 -4.17
C ARG A 353 -16.52 -34.66 -2.85
N SER A 354 -15.39 -35.29 -2.51
CA SER A 354 -14.60 -34.94 -1.31
C SER A 354 -14.13 -33.48 -1.33
N ASN A 355 -13.68 -32.98 -2.49
CA ASN A 355 -13.34 -31.56 -2.66
C ASN A 355 -14.57 -30.65 -2.49
N ALA A 356 -15.73 -31.02 -3.06
CA ALA A 356 -16.97 -30.27 -2.90
C ALA A 356 -17.46 -30.25 -1.44
N ASP A 357 -17.43 -31.39 -0.75
CA ASP A 357 -17.88 -31.53 0.64
C ASP A 357 -17.01 -30.71 1.62
N GLN A 358 -15.70 -30.58 1.34
CA GLN A 358 -14.81 -29.74 2.13
C GLN A 358 -15.15 -28.25 1.98
N LEU A 359 -15.46 -27.79 0.76
CA LEU A 359 -15.95 -26.43 0.52
C LEU A 359 -17.33 -26.21 1.14
N LEU A 360 -18.22 -27.20 1.07
CA LEU A 360 -19.54 -27.14 1.70
C LEU A 360 -19.44 -26.99 3.22
N SER A 361 -18.46 -27.64 3.85
CA SER A 361 -18.21 -27.49 5.28
C SER A 361 -17.89 -26.03 5.66
N GLN A 362 -17.14 -25.31 4.81
CA GLN A 362 -16.90 -23.88 4.97
C GLN A 362 -18.20 -23.07 4.74
N TYR A 363 -18.95 -23.36 3.68
CA TYR A 363 -20.24 -22.71 3.42
C TYR A 363 -21.23 -22.88 4.59
N TYR A 364 -21.38 -24.09 5.13
CA TYR A 364 -22.28 -24.37 6.25
C TYR A 364 -21.86 -23.67 7.53
N HIS A 365 -20.57 -23.38 7.73
CA HIS A 365 -20.13 -22.51 8.83
C HIS A 365 -20.74 -21.12 8.68
N TRP A 366 -20.55 -20.48 7.52
CA TRP A 366 -21.09 -19.15 7.23
C TRP A 366 -22.61 -19.11 7.20
N GLN A 367 -23.24 -20.15 6.66
CA GLN A 367 -24.70 -20.27 6.63
C GLN A 367 -25.26 -20.33 8.06
N ARG A 368 -24.68 -21.13 8.96
CA ARG A 368 -25.12 -21.22 10.36
C ARG A 368 -24.96 -19.89 11.09
N GLU A 369 -23.86 -19.18 10.85
CA GLU A 369 -23.64 -17.84 11.41
C GLU A 369 -24.69 -16.83 10.89
N SER A 370 -25.11 -16.96 9.63
CA SER A 370 -26.18 -16.13 9.06
C SER A 370 -27.58 -16.53 9.53
N GLU A 371 -27.87 -17.83 9.65
CA GLU A 371 -29.16 -18.36 10.09
C GLU A 371 -29.38 -18.17 11.60
N GLY A 372 -28.34 -18.04 12.44
CA GLY A 372 -28.49 -17.73 13.86
C GLY A 372 -29.15 -16.37 14.19
N LYS A 373 -29.51 -15.57 13.19
CA LYS A 373 -30.03 -14.21 13.33
C LYS A 373 -31.56 -14.18 13.40
N MET A 374 -32.11 -13.33 14.28
CA MET A 374 -33.54 -13.34 14.68
C MET A 374 -34.56 -13.12 13.53
N LEU A 375 -34.15 -12.57 12.37
CA LEU A 375 -35.07 -12.21 11.28
C LEU A 375 -34.69 -12.88 9.95
N GLN A 376 -34.61 -14.21 9.96
CA GLN A 376 -34.34 -15.01 8.77
C GLN A 376 -35.32 -14.73 7.61
N TRP A 377 -36.56 -14.29 7.87
CA TRP A 377 -37.53 -13.98 6.80
C TRP A 377 -37.12 -12.79 5.92
N LEU A 378 -36.19 -11.95 6.40
CA LEU A 378 -35.67 -10.80 5.68
C LEU A 378 -34.40 -11.14 4.86
N MET A 379 -34.08 -12.44 4.73
CA MET A 379 -32.89 -12.90 4.01
C MET A 379 -32.85 -12.34 2.59
N SER A 380 -31.63 -12.02 2.16
CA SER A 380 -31.38 -11.63 0.78
C SER A 380 -31.83 -12.76 -0.15
N THR A 381 -32.55 -12.42 -1.22
CA THR A 381 -32.92 -13.34 -2.31
C THR A 381 -31.72 -14.15 -2.82
N ARG A 382 -30.52 -13.56 -2.78
CA ARG A 382 -29.27 -14.21 -3.16
C ARG A 382 -28.84 -15.33 -2.21
N GLN A 383 -28.98 -15.15 -0.90
CA GLN A 383 -28.66 -16.19 0.08
C GLN A 383 -29.59 -17.40 -0.07
N THR A 384 -30.90 -17.13 -0.20
CA THR A 384 -31.89 -18.19 -0.44
C THR A 384 -31.63 -18.90 -1.77
N GLY A 385 -31.25 -18.15 -2.82
CA GLY A 385 -30.85 -18.72 -4.11
C GLY A 385 -29.68 -19.69 -4.00
N PHE A 386 -28.61 -19.32 -3.27
CA PHE A 386 -27.48 -20.24 -3.03
C PHE A 386 -27.92 -21.49 -2.26
N LYS A 387 -28.72 -21.34 -1.19
CA LYS A 387 -29.21 -22.47 -0.40
C LYS A 387 -29.98 -23.47 -1.25
N VAL A 388 -30.98 -23.00 -2.01
CA VAL A 388 -31.81 -23.85 -2.87
C VAL A 388 -30.97 -24.54 -3.95
N LEU A 389 -30.05 -23.81 -4.59
CA LEU A 389 -29.19 -24.36 -5.63
C LEU A 389 -28.23 -25.43 -5.08
N ILE A 390 -27.62 -25.18 -3.92
CA ILE A 390 -26.72 -26.15 -3.26
C ILE A 390 -27.51 -27.40 -2.86
N GLU A 391 -28.67 -27.25 -2.23
CA GLU A 391 -29.53 -28.37 -1.82
C GLU A 391 -30.00 -29.20 -3.04
N ALA A 392 -30.35 -28.54 -4.14
CA ALA A 392 -30.71 -29.20 -5.40
C ALA A 392 -29.53 -30.00 -5.98
N LEU A 393 -28.35 -29.38 -6.10
CA LEU A 393 -27.15 -30.04 -6.59
C LEU A 393 -26.75 -31.23 -5.72
N GLN A 394 -26.83 -31.12 -4.39
CA GLN A 394 -26.56 -32.24 -3.49
C GLN A 394 -27.52 -33.41 -3.71
N THR A 395 -28.80 -33.11 -3.96
CA THR A 395 -29.83 -34.11 -4.25
C THR A 395 -29.57 -34.81 -5.58
N GLU A 396 -29.25 -34.05 -6.64
CA GLU A 396 -28.90 -34.59 -7.95
C GLU A 396 -27.61 -35.42 -7.91
N ILE A 397 -26.60 -34.98 -7.15
CA ILE A 397 -25.36 -35.74 -6.92
C ILE A 397 -25.66 -37.07 -6.22
N ALA A 398 -26.54 -37.06 -5.22
CA ALA A 398 -26.93 -38.27 -4.50
C ALA A 398 -27.69 -39.25 -5.42
N ASP A 399 -28.60 -38.75 -6.27
CA ASP A 399 -29.32 -39.57 -7.26
C ASP A 399 -28.37 -40.16 -8.31
N ALA A 400 -27.51 -39.34 -8.91
CA ALA A 400 -26.54 -39.78 -9.89
C ALA A 400 -25.55 -40.82 -9.30
N ALA A 401 -25.11 -40.61 -8.05
CA ALA A 401 -24.25 -41.54 -7.34
C ALA A 401 -24.97 -42.87 -7.05
N HIS A 402 -26.24 -42.84 -6.64
CA HIS A 402 -27.04 -44.05 -6.42
C HIS A 402 -27.18 -44.89 -7.70
N HIS A 403 -27.35 -44.23 -8.84
CA HIS A 403 -27.43 -44.87 -10.16
C HIS A 403 -26.06 -45.16 -10.79
N LYS A 404 -24.94 -44.96 -10.07
CA LYS A 404 -23.57 -45.16 -10.56
C LYS A 404 -23.24 -44.36 -11.84
N ARG A 405 -23.90 -43.22 -12.04
CA ARG A 405 -23.65 -42.28 -13.14
C ARG A 405 -22.47 -41.37 -12.77
N TYR A 406 -21.27 -41.95 -12.65
CA TYR A 406 -20.10 -41.28 -12.07
C TYR A 406 -19.61 -40.07 -12.87
N THR A 407 -19.74 -40.06 -14.20
CA THR A 407 -19.38 -38.91 -15.03
C THR A 407 -20.33 -37.72 -14.80
N GLU A 408 -21.61 -37.99 -14.55
CA GLU A 408 -22.60 -36.99 -14.14
C GLU A 408 -22.32 -36.48 -12.72
N VAL A 409 -21.93 -37.35 -11.79
CA VAL A 409 -21.48 -36.92 -10.44
C VAL A 409 -20.32 -35.94 -10.54
N GLN A 410 -19.33 -36.22 -11.39
CA GLN A 410 -18.18 -35.33 -11.60
C GLN A 410 -18.60 -33.95 -12.13
N SER A 411 -19.50 -33.88 -13.11
CA SER A 411 -19.98 -32.59 -13.67
C SER A 411 -20.81 -31.80 -12.66
N LEU A 412 -21.71 -32.47 -11.92
CA LEU A 412 -22.51 -31.85 -10.86
C LEU A 412 -21.63 -31.35 -9.70
N CYS A 413 -20.60 -32.13 -9.29
CA CYS A 413 -19.65 -31.71 -8.26
C CYS A 413 -18.86 -30.46 -8.69
N LYS A 414 -18.48 -30.35 -9.97
CA LYS A 414 -17.84 -29.13 -10.49
C LYS A 414 -18.76 -27.90 -10.33
N MET A 415 -20.04 -28.03 -10.70
CA MET A 415 -21.02 -26.95 -10.53
C MET A 415 -21.24 -26.61 -9.05
N LEU A 416 -21.25 -27.61 -8.17
CA LEU A 416 -21.35 -27.43 -6.73
C LEU A 416 -20.14 -26.68 -6.15
N ILE A 417 -18.93 -27.04 -6.54
CA ILE A 417 -17.69 -26.36 -6.16
C ILE A 417 -17.76 -24.87 -6.54
N ASP A 418 -18.09 -24.57 -7.80
CA ASP A 418 -18.19 -23.19 -8.31
C ASP A 418 -19.27 -22.38 -7.56
N THR A 419 -20.44 -23.00 -7.34
CA THR A 419 -21.54 -22.37 -6.58
C THR A 419 -21.15 -22.10 -5.13
N THR A 420 -20.47 -23.06 -4.49
CA THR A 420 -20.07 -22.96 -3.08
C THR A 420 -19.00 -21.90 -2.87
N LEU A 421 -18.01 -21.79 -3.76
CA LEU A 421 -17.01 -20.72 -3.71
C LEU A 421 -17.63 -19.33 -3.83
N ASN A 422 -18.60 -19.17 -4.76
CA ASN A 422 -19.35 -17.92 -4.90
C ASN A 422 -20.18 -17.58 -3.65
N ALA A 423 -20.72 -18.60 -2.97
CA ALA A 423 -21.46 -18.42 -1.72
C ALA A 423 -20.53 -18.02 -0.56
N ILE A 424 -19.34 -18.62 -0.46
CA ILE A 424 -18.31 -18.25 0.53
C ILE A 424 -17.88 -16.78 0.34
N GLU A 425 -17.59 -16.37 -0.89
CA GLU A 425 -17.21 -14.98 -1.19
C GLU A 425 -18.32 -13.98 -0.83
N TYR A 426 -19.59 -14.35 -1.07
CA TYR A 426 -20.74 -13.55 -0.66
C TYR A 426 -20.78 -13.31 0.85
N PHE A 427 -20.58 -14.36 1.67
CA PHE A 427 -20.63 -14.22 3.13
C PHE A 427 -19.44 -13.43 3.67
N GLN A 428 -18.23 -13.67 3.14
CA GLN A 428 -17.03 -12.90 3.52
C GLN A 428 -17.17 -11.40 3.23
N SER A 429 -17.97 -11.03 2.23
CA SER A 429 -18.21 -9.63 1.84
C SER A 429 -19.58 -9.07 2.27
N TYR A 430 -20.35 -9.80 3.09
CA TYR A 430 -21.76 -9.52 3.37
C TYR A 430 -22.03 -8.09 3.88
N TYR A 431 -21.26 -7.61 4.87
CA TYR A 431 -21.46 -6.27 5.43
C TYR A 431 -20.79 -5.15 4.64
N LYS A 432 -19.90 -5.47 3.70
CA LYS A 432 -19.03 -4.49 3.03
C LYS A 432 -19.82 -3.37 2.31
N PRO A 433 -20.85 -3.67 1.48
CA PRO A 433 -21.62 -2.61 0.82
C PRO A 433 -22.38 -1.72 1.80
N HIS A 434 -22.94 -2.29 2.87
CA HIS A 434 -23.68 -1.54 3.88
C HIS A 434 -22.77 -0.63 4.71
N LEU A 435 -21.59 -1.12 5.08
CA LEU A 435 -20.57 -0.33 5.78
C LEU A 435 -20.06 0.81 4.89
N PHE A 436 -19.83 0.56 3.59
CA PHE A 436 -19.47 1.59 2.62
C PHE A 436 -20.50 2.72 2.60
N VAL A 437 -21.80 2.40 2.50
CA VAL A 437 -22.86 3.42 2.52
C VAL A 437 -22.89 4.17 3.86
N ALA A 438 -22.85 3.47 4.99
CA ALA A 438 -22.93 4.08 6.31
C ALA A 438 -21.74 5.02 6.61
N LEU A 439 -20.53 4.62 6.24
CA LEU A 439 -19.31 5.41 6.43
C LEU A 439 -19.26 6.60 5.47
N THR A 440 -19.71 6.42 4.23
CA THR A 440 -19.87 7.52 3.27
C THR A 440 -20.82 8.58 3.80
N LEU A 441 -22.00 8.16 4.29
CA LEU A 441 -22.95 9.08 4.92
C LEU A 441 -22.36 9.77 6.15
N THR A 442 -21.57 9.06 6.95
CA THR A 442 -20.87 9.64 8.09
C THR A 442 -19.89 10.75 7.65
N MET A 443 -19.04 10.46 6.66
CA MET A 443 -18.07 11.44 6.16
C MET A 443 -18.72 12.63 5.46
N LEU A 444 -19.75 12.40 4.64
CA LEU A 444 -20.53 13.48 4.03
C LEU A 444 -21.23 14.35 5.08
N GLY A 445 -21.82 13.74 6.11
CA GLY A 445 -22.43 14.48 7.22
C GLY A 445 -21.40 15.30 7.99
N TRP A 446 -20.20 14.73 8.22
CA TRP A 446 -19.11 15.39 8.92
C TRP A 446 -18.57 16.60 8.14
N MET A 447 -18.29 16.44 6.84
CA MET A 447 -17.92 17.52 5.95
C MET A 447 -18.99 18.63 5.93
N PHE A 448 -20.28 18.27 6.01
CA PHE A 448 -21.37 19.24 6.06
C PHE A 448 -21.40 20.04 7.39
N VAL A 449 -21.09 19.40 8.51
CA VAL A 449 -20.87 20.07 9.80
C VAL A 449 -19.71 21.05 9.71
N LEU A 450 -18.57 20.63 9.15
CA LEU A 450 -17.40 21.49 8.95
C LEU A 450 -17.71 22.67 8.02
N ALA A 451 -18.39 22.43 6.90
CA ALA A 451 -18.75 23.47 5.94
C ALA A 451 -19.63 24.55 6.60
N LYS A 452 -20.56 24.17 7.47
CA LYS A 452 -21.39 25.10 8.24
C LYS A 452 -20.56 25.96 9.19
N GLU A 453 -19.68 25.36 9.98
CA GLU A 453 -18.81 26.11 10.92
C GLU A 453 -17.84 27.05 10.21
N THR A 454 -17.45 26.69 8.97
CA THR A 454 -16.48 27.42 8.16
C THR A 454 -17.14 28.60 7.42
N CYS A 455 -18.25 28.34 6.71
CA CYS A 455 -18.89 29.28 5.79
C CYS A 455 -20.01 30.13 6.40
N SER A 456 -20.55 29.78 7.57
CA SER A 456 -21.68 30.53 8.14
C SER A 456 -21.23 31.89 8.71
N PRO A 457 -21.93 33.00 8.40
CA PRO A 457 -21.57 34.32 8.90
C PRO A 457 -21.73 34.40 10.43
N ALA A 458 -20.81 35.10 11.11
CA ALA A 458 -20.80 35.28 12.57
C ALA A 458 -22.05 35.97 13.17
N LYS A 459 -23.04 36.32 12.35
CA LYS A 459 -24.35 36.79 12.83
C LYS A 459 -25.14 35.59 13.33
N ASN A 460 -25.00 35.31 14.63
CA ASN A 460 -25.76 34.32 15.40
C ASN A 460 -27.28 34.58 15.31
N ARG A 461 -27.92 34.24 14.19
CA ARG A 461 -29.36 34.04 14.15
C ARG A 461 -29.60 32.70 14.84
N VAL A 462 -30.07 32.76 16.09
CA VAL A 462 -30.46 31.56 16.85
C VAL A 462 -31.72 31.01 16.20
N PHE A 463 -31.55 30.02 15.32
CA PHE A 463 -32.69 29.26 14.79
C PHE A 463 -33.11 28.22 15.82
N ALA A 464 -34.41 28.13 16.10
CA ALA A 464 -34.95 27.12 16.99
C ALA A 464 -34.63 25.70 16.48
N HIS A 465 -34.12 24.86 17.38
CA HIS A 465 -33.85 23.45 17.14
C HIS A 465 -35.16 22.65 17.06
N SER A 466 -35.30 21.81 16.03
CA SER A 466 -36.46 20.94 15.87
C SER A 466 -36.36 19.71 16.77
N ARG A 467 -36.99 19.78 17.95
CA ARG A 467 -37.06 18.67 18.91
C ARG A 467 -37.71 17.42 18.32
N THR A 468 -38.68 17.58 17.43
CA THR A 468 -39.36 16.47 16.76
C THR A 468 -38.39 15.66 15.92
N VAL A 469 -37.57 16.32 15.09
CA VAL A 469 -36.58 15.64 14.23
C VAL A 469 -35.51 14.96 15.08
N ALA A 470 -35.03 15.61 16.13
CA ALA A 470 -34.06 15.01 17.05
C ALA A 470 -34.62 13.77 17.76
N PHE A 471 -35.86 13.85 18.27
CA PHE A 471 -36.53 12.73 18.92
C PHE A 471 -36.77 11.56 17.95
N THR A 472 -37.22 11.84 16.73
CA THR A 472 -37.37 10.83 15.67
C THR A 472 -36.03 10.16 15.34
N ALA A 473 -34.94 10.91 15.22
CA ALA A 473 -33.61 10.34 14.96
C ALA A 473 -33.12 9.43 16.10
N VAL A 474 -33.39 9.79 17.37
CA VAL A 474 -33.07 8.94 18.52
C VAL A 474 -33.89 7.66 18.50
N ILE A 475 -35.18 7.73 18.18
CA ILE A 475 -36.02 6.53 18.01
C ILE A 475 -35.47 5.63 16.91
N ILE A 476 -35.15 6.19 15.73
CA ILE A 476 -34.59 5.43 14.61
C ILE A 476 -33.26 4.78 15.00
N ALA A 477 -32.36 5.51 15.67
CA ALA A 477 -31.09 4.98 16.15
C ALA A 477 -31.31 3.83 17.16
N LEU A 478 -32.25 3.99 18.09
CA LEU A 478 -32.59 2.96 19.07
C LEU A 478 -33.18 1.72 18.40
N VAL A 479 -34.08 1.89 17.44
CA VAL A 479 -34.64 0.79 16.63
C VAL A 479 -33.52 0.05 15.89
N ILE A 480 -32.58 0.77 15.27
CA ILE A 480 -31.46 0.16 14.56
C ILE A 480 -30.51 -0.58 15.50
N VAL A 481 -30.24 -0.04 16.69
CA VAL A 481 -29.47 -0.75 17.73
C VAL A 481 -30.18 -2.02 18.18
N ILE A 482 -31.44 -1.92 18.59
CA ILE A 482 -32.24 -3.06 19.07
C ILE A 482 -32.34 -4.13 17.97
N PHE A 483 -32.63 -3.71 16.74
CA PHE A 483 -32.72 -4.59 15.59
C PHE A 483 -31.40 -5.34 15.35
N ASN A 484 -30.26 -4.64 15.36
CA ASN A 484 -28.97 -5.28 15.10
C ASN A 484 -28.47 -6.13 16.27
N ILE A 485 -28.76 -5.76 17.52
CA ILE A 485 -28.50 -6.61 18.68
C ILE A 485 -29.32 -7.89 18.58
N ALA A 486 -30.60 -7.77 18.21
CA ALA A 486 -31.46 -8.92 17.94
C ALA A 486 -30.96 -9.79 16.77
N GLN A 487 -30.33 -9.20 15.76
CA GLN A 487 -29.65 -9.93 14.68
C GLN A 487 -28.27 -10.49 15.06
N ALA A 488 -27.81 -10.33 16.30
CA ALA A 488 -26.45 -10.69 16.72
C ALA A 488 -25.35 -10.08 15.82
N THR A 489 -25.62 -8.92 15.21
CA THR A 489 -24.66 -8.20 14.36
C THR A 489 -23.42 -7.82 15.19
N PRO A 490 -22.19 -7.93 14.64
CA PRO A 490 -20.98 -7.54 15.36
C PRO A 490 -21.06 -6.10 15.88
N LYS A 491 -20.69 -5.87 17.15
CA LYS A 491 -20.83 -4.56 17.83
C LYS A 491 -20.22 -3.38 17.05
N VAL A 492 -19.10 -3.64 16.37
CA VAL A 492 -18.41 -2.64 15.52
C VAL A 492 -19.27 -2.23 14.32
N VAL A 493 -19.98 -3.16 13.69
CA VAL A 493 -20.92 -2.87 12.59
C VAL A 493 -22.11 -2.05 13.09
N ILE A 494 -22.64 -2.39 14.28
CA ILE A 494 -23.73 -1.62 14.92
C ILE A 494 -23.30 -0.16 15.13
N LEU A 495 -22.08 0.04 15.65
CA LEU A 495 -21.51 1.38 15.85
C LEU A 495 -21.52 2.17 14.54
N TYR A 496 -21.03 1.60 13.44
CA TYR A 496 -21.00 2.27 12.14
C TYR A 496 -22.39 2.57 11.55
N PHE A 497 -23.42 1.78 11.85
CA PHE A 497 -24.79 2.07 11.42
C PHE A 497 -25.45 3.18 12.23
N VAL A 498 -25.10 3.34 13.51
CA VAL A 498 -25.69 4.35 14.41
C VAL A 498 -25.14 5.75 14.15
N ILE A 499 -23.82 5.85 13.90
CA ILE A 499 -23.15 7.14 13.69
C ILE A 499 -23.83 8.02 12.63
N PRO A 500 -24.09 7.57 11.39
CA PRO A 500 -24.70 8.42 10.38
C PRO A 500 -26.12 8.86 10.78
N ILE A 501 -26.90 8.03 11.46
CA ILE A 501 -28.26 8.40 11.90
C ILE A 501 -28.19 9.51 12.95
N THR A 502 -27.31 9.38 13.94
CA THR A 502 -27.16 10.39 14.99
C THR A 502 -26.65 11.71 14.41
N LEU A 503 -25.69 11.64 13.48
CA LEU A 503 -25.10 12.81 12.81
C LEU A 503 -26.10 13.53 11.90
N TRP A 504 -26.79 12.80 11.01
CA TRP A 504 -27.80 13.38 10.13
C TRP A 504 -29.06 13.79 10.88
N GLY A 505 -29.41 13.11 11.98
CA GLY A 505 -30.43 13.55 12.92
C GLY A 505 -30.10 14.90 13.55
N TYR A 506 -28.85 15.08 13.98
CA TYR A 506 -28.35 16.38 14.46
C TYR A 506 -28.41 17.45 13.38
N ILE A 507 -27.96 17.16 12.15
CA ILE A 507 -28.02 18.10 11.01
C ILE A 507 -29.49 18.47 10.70
N GLY A 508 -30.37 17.48 10.58
CA GLY A 508 -31.79 17.68 10.26
C GLY A 508 -32.53 18.49 11.32
N SER A 509 -32.22 18.25 12.61
CA SER A 509 -32.79 19.03 13.70
C SER A 509 -32.38 20.52 13.69
N HIS A 510 -31.27 20.83 13.01
CA HIS A 510 -30.75 22.18 12.79
C HIS A 510 -30.83 22.62 11.33
N TRP A 511 -31.67 21.99 10.50
CA TRP A 511 -31.66 22.14 9.03
C TRP A 511 -31.65 23.59 8.54
N ARG A 512 -32.36 24.50 9.22
CA ARG A 512 -32.40 25.93 8.87
C ARG A 512 -31.02 26.61 8.89
N GLN A 513 -30.07 26.09 9.67
CA GLN A 513 -28.69 26.56 9.72
C GLN A 513 -27.85 26.03 8.55
N TYR A 514 -28.23 24.88 7.99
CA TYR A 514 -27.50 24.17 6.94
C TYR A 514 -28.05 24.42 5.53
N ALA A 515 -29.36 24.63 5.40
CA ALA A 515 -30.03 24.88 4.12
C ALA A 515 -29.38 25.99 3.25
N PRO A 516 -28.84 27.10 3.81
CA PRO A 516 -28.16 28.11 3.00
C PRO A 516 -26.89 27.61 2.27
N LEU A 517 -26.28 26.52 2.72
CA LEU A 517 -25.14 25.90 2.03
C LEU A 517 -25.55 25.23 0.72
N LEU A 518 -26.82 24.84 0.58
CA LEU A 518 -27.37 24.14 -0.58
C LEU A 518 -28.13 25.05 -1.55
N GLN A 519 -27.99 26.38 -1.40
CA GLN A 519 -28.72 27.36 -2.22
C GLN A 519 -27.79 28.41 -2.83
N GLY A 520 -28.17 28.89 -4.02
CA GLY A 520 -27.53 30.03 -4.68
C GLY A 520 -26.04 29.80 -5.00
N LYS A 521 -25.21 30.81 -4.74
CA LYS A 521 -23.78 30.80 -5.07
C LYS A 521 -22.97 29.77 -4.27
N SER A 522 -23.47 29.34 -3.10
CA SER A 522 -22.82 28.32 -2.27
C SER A 522 -22.67 26.99 -3.01
N VAL A 523 -23.69 26.57 -3.77
CA VAL A 523 -23.67 25.32 -4.55
C VAL A 523 -22.60 25.36 -5.64
N LEU A 524 -22.49 26.50 -6.34
CA LEU A 524 -21.45 26.69 -7.36
C LEU A 524 -20.04 26.63 -6.75
N TYR A 525 -19.85 27.21 -5.56
CA TYR A 525 -18.56 27.13 -4.85
C TYR A 525 -18.26 25.71 -4.36
N SER A 526 -19.26 24.98 -3.86
CA SER A 526 -19.12 23.57 -3.49
C SER A 526 -18.80 22.68 -4.69
N ALA A 527 -19.44 22.91 -5.85
CA ALA A 527 -19.14 22.18 -7.07
C ALA A 527 -17.71 22.44 -7.57
N GLY A 528 -17.28 23.71 -7.58
CA GLY A 528 -15.90 24.07 -7.93
C GLY A 528 -14.87 23.49 -6.95
N PHE A 529 -15.22 23.42 -5.67
CA PHE A 529 -14.40 22.78 -4.65
C PHE A 529 -14.26 21.27 -4.86
N ILE A 530 -15.36 20.57 -5.18
CA ILE A 530 -15.33 19.13 -5.48
C ILE A 530 -14.44 18.86 -6.69
N VAL A 531 -14.60 19.62 -7.79
CA VAL A 531 -13.75 19.48 -8.98
C VAL A 531 -12.26 19.68 -8.63
N ALA A 532 -11.96 20.67 -7.79
CA ALA A 532 -10.60 20.92 -7.34
C ALA A 532 -10.05 19.77 -6.47
N ALA A 533 -10.85 19.22 -5.56
CA ALA A 533 -10.47 18.10 -4.72
C ALA A 533 -10.29 16.79 -5.53
N GLU A 534 -11.16 16.52 -6.50
CA GLU A 534 -11.01 15.38 -7.43
C GLU A 534 -9.74 15.49 -8.26
N ALA A 535 -9.41 16.69 -8.73
CA ALA A 535 -8.14 16.91 -9.43
C ALA A 535 -6.92 16.61 -8.53
N LEU A 536 -7.00 16.92 -7.22
CA LEU A 536 -5.96 16.56 -6.25
C LEU A 536 -5.89 15.05 -5.99
N VAL A 537 -7.03 14.32 -6.00
CA VAL A 537 -7.05 12.84 -5.93
C VAL A 537 -6.31 12.26 -7.12
N LEU A 538 -6.63 12.72 -8.34
CA LEU A 538 -5.95 12.27 -9.55
C LEU A 538 -4.44 12.59 -9.50
N ALA A 539 -4.07 13.78 -9.01
CA ALA A 539 -2.67 14.15 -8.82
C ALA A 539 -1.93 13.35 -7.76
N PHE A 540 -2.65 12.78 -6.79
CA PHE A 540 -2.09 11.86 -5.82
C PHE A 540 -1.84 10.48 -6.44
N LEU A 541 -2.77 9.98 -7.27
CA LEU A 541 -2.63 8.71 -7.97
C LEU A 541 -1.57 8.76 -9.07
N ASP A 542 -1.50 9.89 -9.79
CA ASP A 542 -0.48 10.16 -10.80
C ASP A 542 0.08 11.57 -10.64
N ARG A 543 1.28 11.65 -10.08
CA ARG A 543 1.98 12.92 -9.85
C ARG A 543 2.19 13.77 -11.10
N ARG A 544 2.14 13.19 -12.32
CA ARG A 544 2.27 13.96 -13.57
C ARG A 544 1.15 14.99 -13.71
N ILE A 545 -0.01 14.75 -13.08
CA ILE A 545 -1.16 15.66 -13.08
C ILE A 545 -0.89 16.92 -12.22
N LEU A 546 0.12 16.91 -11.33
CA LEU A 546 0.55 18.12 -10.63
C LEU A 546 1.03 19.21 -11.59
N ALA A 547 1.65 18.85 -12.72
CA ALA A 547 2.11 19.82 -13.72
C ALA A 547 0.97 20.69 -14.29
N PRO A 548 -0.10 20.13 -14.89
CA PRO A 548 -1.22 20.96 -15.37
C PRO A 548 -1.95 21.68 -14.23
N LEU A 549 -2.02 21.14 -13.01
CA LEU A 549 -2.64 21.84 -11.87
C LEU A 549 -1.83 23.04 -11.38
N LEU A 550 -0.50 22.94 -11.39
CA LEU A 550 0.38 24.08 -11.09
C LEU A 550 0.22 25.19 -12.12
N TRP A 551 -0.01 24.84 -13.39
CA TRP A 551 -0.37 25.82 -14.42
C TRP A 551 -1.70 26.52 -14.16
N VAL A 552 -2.74 25.76 -13.80
CA VAL A 552 -4.04 26.34 -13.42
C VAL A 552 -3.87 27.27 -12.22
N HIS A 553 -3.15 26.85 -11.19
CA HIS A 553 -2.85 27.68 -10.02
C HIS A 553 -2.08 28.95 -10.39
N CYS A 554 -1.06 28.84 -11.24
CA CYS A 554 -0.26 29.96 -11.74
C CYS A 554 -1.14 31.03 -12.40
N LEU A 555 -2.08 30.63 -13.26
CA LEU A 555 -3.02 31.53 -13.93
C LEU A 555 -4.02 32.16 -12.95
N LEU A 556 -4.52 31.39 -11.98
CA LEU A 556 -5.45 31.88 -10.97
C LEU A 556 -4.83 32.96 -10.07
N VAL A 557 -3.55 32.81 -9.71
CA VAL A 557 -2.80 33.77 -8.87
C VAL A 557 -2.51 35.08 -9.63
N ILE A 558 -2.22 35.02 -10.93
CA ILE A 558 -1.91 36.21 -11.74
C ILE A 558 -3.17 36.94 -12.25
N LYS A 559 -4.33 36.27 -12.38
CA LYS A 559 -5.57 36.87 -12.91
C LYS A 559 -5.93 38.25 -12.32
N PRO A 560 -5.86 38.50 -11.00
CA PRO A 560 -6.13 39.82 -10.44
C PRO A 560 -5.20 40.92 -10.95
N LEU A 561 -3.95 40.57 -11.28
CA LEU A 561 -2.94 41.49 -11.80
C LEU A 561 -3.25 41.90 -13.25
N LEU A 562 -3.69 40.95 -14.09
CA LEU A 562 -4.10 41.22 -15.48
C LEU A 562 -5.36 42.09 -15.56
N SER A 563 -6.23 42.01 -14.55
CA SER A 563 -7.46 42.80 -14.47
C SER A 563 -7.27 44.26 -14.04
N GLY A 564 -6.03 44.72 -13.82
CA GLY A 564 -5.73 46.11 -13.45
C GLY A 564 -6.05 46.49 -12.01
N ASN A 565 -6.42 45.53 -11.15
CA ASN A 565 -6.84 45.77 -9.76
C ASN A 565 -5.69 45.89 -8.74
N ALA A 566 -4.43 45.97 -9.21
CA ALA A 566 -3.23 46.02 -8.36
C ALA A 566 -2.68 47.45 -8.23
N PHE A 567 -2.48 47.91 -7.00
CA PHE A 567 -1.97 49.27 -6.71
C PHE A 567 -0.44 49.36 -6.87
N ASN A 568 0.28 48.31 -6.49
CA ASN A 568 1.68 48.06 -6.84
C ASN A 568 1.70 46.86 -7.78
N ALA A 569 1.43 47.07 -9.08
CA ALA A 569 1.56 45.98 -10.03
C ALA A 569 2.97 45.38 -9.89
N PRO A 570 3.11 44.07 -9.58
CA PRO A 570 4.41 43.44 -9.57
C PRO A 570 5.05 43.72 -10.93
N SER A 571 6.35 44.06 -10.93
CA SER A 571 7.04 44.38 -12.17
C SER A 571 6.84 43.23 -13.16
N ARG A 572 6.82 43.54 -14.48
CA ARG A 572 6.74 42.48 -15.51
C ARG A 572 7.76 41.36 -15.26
N SER A 573 8.91 41.71 -14.67
CA SER A 573 9.93 40.78 -14.22
C SER A 573 9.44 39.79 -13.15
N VAL A 574 8.72 40.21 -12.12
CA VAL A 574 8.18 39.30 -11.08
C VAL A 574 7.13 38.35 -11.64
N VAL A 575 6.26 38.82 -12.54
CA VAL A 575 5.27 37.96 -13.21
C VAL A 575 5.96 36.91 -14.09
N LEU A 576 6.99 37.33 -14.85
CA LEU A 576 7.82 36.40 -15.64
C LEU A 576 8.53 35.38 -14.75
N GLN A 577 9.13 35.81 -13.64
CA GLN A 577 9.77 34.91 -12.67
C GLN A 577 8.78 33.90 -12.10
N TRP A 578 7.56 34.32 -11.75
CA TRP A 578 6.52 33.41 -11.26
C TRP A 578 6.12 32.36 -12.30
N ILE A 579 5.90 32.78 -13.57
CA ILE A 579 5.58 31.85 -14.65
C ILE A 579 6.74 30.88 -14.90
N SER A 580 7.96 31.39 -15.01
CA SER A 580 9.16 30.56 -15.24
C SER A 580 9.38 29.54 -14.13
N CYS A 581 9.20 29.92 -12.86
CA CYS A 581 9.41 29.00 -11.75
C CYS A 581 8.31 27.94 -11.63
N ASN A 582 7.06 28.26 -11.95
CA ASN A 582 6.01 27.24 -12.01
C ASN A 582 6.21 26.28 -13.21
N LEU A 583 6.72 26.77 -14.34
CA LEU A 583 7.10 25.91 -15.48
C LEU A 583 8.23 24.94 -15.09
N LEU A 584 9.28 25.44 -14.45
CA LEU A 584 10.39 24.62 -13.96
C LEU A 584 9.91 23.61 -12.91
N LEU A 585 9.10 24.06 -11.95
CA LEU A 585 8.53 23.19 -10.91
C LEU A 585 7.69 22.06 -11.51
N SER A 586 6.91 22.37 -12.55
CA SER A 586 6.10 21.38 -13.30
C SER A 586 6.97 20.31 -13.98
N GLY A 587 8.16 20.69 -14.47
CA GLY A 587 9.10 19.77 -15.12
C GLY A 587 9.57 18.63 -14.23
N PHE A 588 9.75 18.86 -12.92
CA PHE A 588 10.20 17.81 -11.99
C PHE A 588 9.20 16.67 -11.84
N PHE A 589 7.89 16.92 -11.99
CA PHE A 589 6.87 15.88 -11.91
C PHE A 589 6.80 14.99 -13.16
N LEU A 590 7.49 15.39 -14.24
CA LEU A 590 7.63 14.59 -15.47
C LEU A 590 8.92 13.74 -15.47
N LEU A 591 9.90 14.07 -14.63
CA LEU A 591 11.12 13.27 -14.45
C LEU A 591 10.81 11.99 -13.67
N PRO A 592 11.54 10.86 -13.86
CA PRO A 592 11.35 9.63 -13.09
C PRO A 592 11.39 9.82 -11.56
N THR A 593 10.73 8.94 -10.82
CA THR A 593 10.76 8.93 -9.35
C THR A 593 12.16 8.54 -8.90
N ILE A 594 12.69 9.25 -7.90
CA ILE A 594 13.98 8.92 -7.32
C ILE A 594 13.82 7.66 -6.47
N GLY A 595 14.63 6.64 -6.76
CA GLY A 595 14.70 5.37 -6.04
C GLY A 595 15.99 4.65 -6.42
N ARG A 596 16.12 3.39 -5.98
CA ARG A 596 17.32 2.57 -6.17
C ARG A 596 17.82 2.51 -7.62
N ASP A 597 16.89 2.58 -8.58
CA ASP A 597 17.18 2.37 -10.00
C ASP A 597 17.35 3.67 -10.83
N ASN A 598 17.01 4.84 -10.28
CA ASN A 598 16.90 6.11 -11.03
C ASN A 598 17.72 7.28 -10.43
N SER A 599 18.72 7.00 -9.58
CA SER A 599 19.61 8.05 -9.06
C SER A 599 20.48 8.65 -10.17
N ASN A 600 20.64 9.98 -10.19
CA ASN A 600 21.46 10.68 -11.18
C ASN A 600 22.45 11.64 -10.49
N VAL A 601 23.69 11.19 -10.40
CA VAL A 601 24.77 11.90 -9.70
C VAL A 601 25.13 13.20 -10.40
N PHE A 602 25.07 13.26 -11.73
CA PHE A 602 25.33 14.50 -12.47
C PHE A 602 24.31 15.59 -12.11
N LEU A 603 23.02 15.23 -12.08
CA LEU A 603 21.97 16.15 -11.65
C LEU A 603 22.14 16.55 -10.18
N LEU A 604 22.59 15.64 -9.31
CA LEU A 604 22.90 15.95 -7.91
C LEU A 604 24.03 16.99 -7.81
N CYS A 605 25.15 16.78 -8.50
CA CYS A 605 26.29 17.72 -8.52
C CYS A 605 25.90 19.09 -9.07
N LEU A 606 25.16 19.13 -10.19
CA LEU A 606 24.63 20.38 -10.74
C LEU A 606 23.73 21.09 -9.73
N SER A 607 22.88 20.33 -9.02
CA SER A 607 21.97 20.87 -8.02
C SER A 607 22.72 21.53 -6.85
N ILE A 608 23.81 20.92 -6.39
CA ILE A 608 24.65 21.46 -5.32
C ILE A 608 25.25 22.80 -5.74
N ILE A 609 25.82 22.89 -6.96
CA ILE A 609 26.45 24.10 -7.48
C ILE A 609 25.43 25.24 -7.60
N VAL A 610 24.30 24.97 -8.27
CA VAL A 610 23.25 25.98 -8.49
C VAL A 610 22.66 26.45 -7.16
N TRP A 611 22.41 25.55 -6.22
CA TRP A 611 21.90 25.91 -4.90
C TRP A 611 22.90 26.77 -4.12
N THR A 612 24.16 26.34 -4.05
CA THR A 612 25.22 27.04 -3.30
C THR A 612 25.41 28.47 -3.84
N GLY A 613 25.46 28.63 -5.16
CA GLY A 613 25.53 29.95 -5.79
C GLY A 613 24.32 30.83 -5.48
N THR A 614 23.11 30.28 -5.64
CA THR A 614 21.85 31.02 -5.37
C THR A 614 21.74 31.42 -3.91
N ASN A 615 22.07 30.52 -2.98
CA ASN A 615 22.01 30.79 -1.56
C ASN A 615 23.06 31.82 -1.11
N THR A 616 24.24 31.83 -1.73
CA THR A 616 25.24 32.90 -1.50
C THR A 616 24.66 34.27 -1.84
N VAL A 617 23.93 34.40 -2.95
CA VAL A 617 23.25 35.66 -3.32
C VAL A 617 22.17 36.04 -2.30
N ILE A 618 21.36 35.08 -1.84
CA ILE A 618 20.32 35.30 -0.81
C ILE A 618 20.96 35.78 0.50
N VAL A 619 22.00 35.11 0.99
CA VAL A 619 22.69 35.47 2.24
C VAL A 619 23.36 36.84 2.11
N TYR A 620 24.02 37.12 0.98
CA TYR A 620 24.66 38.42 0.75
C TYR A 620 23.64 39.58 0.79
N GLY A 621 22.46 39.38 0.19
CA GLY A 621 21.36 40.35 0.17
C GLY A 621 20.57 40.50 1.47
N SER A 622 20.78 39.62 2.46
CA SER A 622 20.02 39.63 3.72
C SER A 622 20.39 40.80 4.66
N LYS A 623 19.50 41.16 5.59
CA LYS A 623 19.71 42.25 6.57
C LYS A 623 20.65 41.99 7.79
N PRO A 624 21.00 40.75 8.19
CA PRO A 624 21.94 40.47 9.29
C PRO A 624 23.35 41.08 9.15
N SER A 625 24.16 40.96 10.22
CA SER A 625 25.52 41.51 10.29
C SER A 625 26.48 40.90 9.26
N HIS A 626 27.51 41.65 8.86
CA HIS A 626 28.56 41.15 7.97
C HIS A 626 29.24 39.87 8.48
N ILE A 627 29.36 39.72 9.80
CA ILE A 627 29.93 38.53 10.46
C ILE A 627 29.04 37.32 10.22
N TYR A 628 27.72 37.45 10.41
CA TYR A 628 26.77 36.37 10.11
C TYR A 628 26.88 35.94 8.64
N LYS A 629 26.90 36.91 7.71
CA LYS A 629 27.01 36.63 6.28
C LYS A 629 28.28 35.87 5.94
N ALA A 630 29.43 36.30 6.48
CA ALA A 630 30.71 35.65 6.26
C ALA A 630 30.72 34.21 6.79
N ILE A 631 30.20 33.97 7.99
CA ILE A 631 30.11 32.64 8.60
C ILE A 631 29.16 31.73 7.80
N ALA A 632 27.96 32.21 7.46
CA ALA A 632 26.98 31.43 6.70
C ALA A 632 27.50 31.03 5.32
N ILE A 633 28.15 31.95 4.59
CA ILE A 633 28.77 31.65 3.28
C ILE A 633 29.92 30.65 3.45
N LEU A 634 30.79 30.84 4.44
CA LEU A 634 31.91 29.93 4.69
C LEU A 634 31.43 28.51 4.99
N VAL A 635 30.45 28.36 5.90
CA VAL A 635 29.90 27.04 6.26
C VAL A 635 29.27 26.36 5.05
N GLN A 636 28.47 27.10 4.27
CA GLN A 636 27.87 26.55 3.06
C GLN A 636 28.92 26.09 2.03
N MET A 637 29.98 26.86 1.80
CA MET A 637 31.03 26.49 0.85
C MET A 637 31.78 25.24 1.33
N LEU A 638 32.12 25.17 2.62
CA LEU A 638 32.76 23.98 3.22
C LEU A 638 31.86 22.74 3.16
N GLN A 639 30.55 22.92 3.37
CA GLN A 639 29.57 21.86 3.25
C GLN A 639 29.48 21.33 1.82
N ALA A 640 29.38 22.20 0.82
CA ALA A 640 29.33 21.81 -0.58
C ALA A 640 30.59 21.04 -1.00
N ILE A 641 31.77 21.49 -0.54
CA ILE A 641 33.05 20.81 -0.78
C ILE A 641 33.07 19.42 -0.11
N ASN A 642 32.70 19.32 1.17
CA ASN A 642 32.66 18.04 1.89
C ASN A 642 31.67 17.07 1.24
N PHE A 643 30.51 17.56 0.80
CA PHE A 643 29.51 16.72 0.15
C PHE A 643 29.95 16.25 -1.23
N GLY A 644 30.58 17.12 -2.04
CA GLY A 644 31.18 16.74 -3.32
C GLY A 644 32.28 15.67 -3.16
N TYR A 645 33.12 15.81 -2.13
CA TYR A 645 34.13 14.82 -1.77
C TYR A 645 33.50 13.47 -1.36
N LEU A 646 32.42 13.49 -0.58
CA LEU A 646 31.67 12.29 -0.20
C LEU A 646 31.07 11.56 -1.40
N ILE A 647 30.45 12.30 -2.32
CA ILE A 647 29.88 11.73 -3.55
C ILE A 647 30.99 11.04 -4.34
N TYR A 648 32.13 11.72 -4.56
CA TYR A 648 33.26 11.14 -5.27
C TYR A 648 33.73 9.81 -4.66
N LEU A 649 33.91 9.75 -3.34
CA LEU A 649 34.32 8.51 -2.66
C LEU A 649 33.30 7.39 -2.78
N ILE A 650 32.00 7.71 -2.71
CA ILE A 650 30.93 6.71 -2.78
C ILE A 650 30.84 6.12 -4.19
N GLU A 651 30.95 6.94 -5.24
CA GLU A 651 30.89 6.48 -6.63
C GLU A 651 32.12 5.61 -7.00
N GLU A 652 33.30 5.93 -6.46
CA GLU A 652 34.52 5.11 -6.62
C GLU A 652 34.54 3.87 -5.71
N SER A 653 33.45 3.57 -4.99
CA SER A 653 33.36 2.46 -4.02
C SER A 653 34.47 2.48 -2.95
N ALA A 654 34.97 3.68 -2.62
CA ALA A 654 36.04 3.89 -1.65
C ALA A 654 35.48 4.07 -0.24
N THR A 655 36.30 3.78 0.78
CA THR A 655 35.90 3.92 2.18
C THR A 655 35.76 5.40 2.56
N VAL A 656 34.58 5.79 3.04
CA VAL A 656 34.31 7.16 3.51
C VAL A 656 34.92 7.41 4.90
N PRO A 657 35.78 8.43 5.08
CA PRO A 657 36.36 8.76 6.39
C PRO A 657 35.35 9.25 7.44
N GLN A 658 35.56 8.86 8.71
CA GLN A 658 34.67 9.22 9.81
C GLN A 658 34.61 10.74 10.09
N TRP A 659 35.71 11.46 9.86
CA TRP A 659 35.74 12.92 10.05
C TRP A 659 34.78 13.63 9.06
N SER A 660 34.68 13.16 7.82
CA SER A 660 33.82 13.75 6.79
C SER A 660 32.34 13.53 7.11
N ARG A 661 32.00 12.35 7.64
CA ARG A 661 30.65 12.06 8.18
C ARG A 661 30.31 12.91 9.40
N SER A 662 31.29 13.11 10.28
CA SER A 662 31.14 13.98 11.46
C SER A 662 30.87 15.43 11.05
N LEU A 663 31.52 15.90 9.97
CA LEU A 663 31.22 17.21 9.38
C LEU A 663 29.78 17.31 8.85
N CYS A 664 29.21 16.25 8.26
CA CYS A 664 27.79 16.27 7.85
C CYS A 664 26.84 16.52 9.02
N TRP A 665 27.09 15.89 10.17
CA TRP A 665 26.31 16.13 11.39
C TRP A 665 26.49 17.56 11.92
N ILE A 666 27.74 18.04 11.98
CA ILE A 666 28.06 19.40 12.47
C ILE A 666 27.43 20.46 11.59
N PHE A 667 27.59 20.37 10.27
CA PHE A 667 26.99 21.31 9.32
C PHE A 667 25.48 21.28 9.40
N SER A 668 24.86 20.09 9.45
CA SER A 668 23.40 20.00 9.59
C SER A 668 22.90 20.68 10.87
N ALA A 669 23.56 20.45 12.00
CA ALA A 669 23.19 21.09 13.26
C ALA A 669 23.35 22.62 13.19
N PHE A 670 24.43 23.10 12.56
CA PHE A 670 24.68 24.52 12.40
C PHE A 670 23.65 25.18 11.48
N ASP A 671 23.32 24.55 10.35
CA ASP A 671 22.36 25.07 9.38
C ASP A 671 20.95 25.16 9.97
N LEU A 672 20.55 24.20 10.81
CA LEU A 672 19.28 24.26 11.56
C LEU A 672 19.23 25.43 12.57
N LEU A 673 20.38 25.92 13.05
CA LEU A 673 20.47 27.03 14.00
C LEU A 673 20.55 28.42 13.31
N LEU A 674 21.10 28.50 12.10
CA LEU A 674 21.28 29.74 11.36
C LEU A 674 20.02 30.63 11.25
N PRO A 675 18.81 30.10 10.98
CA PRO A 675 17.59 30.91 10.88
C PRO A 675 17.29 31.72 12.15
N PHE A 676 17.67 31.24 13.33
CA PHE A 676 17.39 31.95 14.59
C PHE A 676 18.22 33.22 14.77
N PHE A 677 19.29 33.41 13.98
CA PHE A 677 20.10 34.61 13.97
C PHE A 677 19.63 35.67 12.96
N THR A 678 18.57 35.39 12.19
CA THR A 678 17.97 36.37 11.28
C THR A 678 16.88 37.20 11.98
N SER A 679 16.44 38.28 11.34
CA SER A 679 15.29 39.07 11.78
C SER A 679 14.01 38.21 11.79
N THR A 680 13.01 38.60 12.58
CA THR A 680 11.66 37.97 12.60
C THR A 680 10.69 38.61 11.60
N SER A 681 11.18 39.52 10.76
CA SER A 681 10.48 40.00 9.55
C SER A 681 10.21 38.82 8.61
N ILE A 682 9.03 38.82 7.98
CA ILE A 682 8.57 37.69 7.17
C ILE A 682 9.57 37.32 6.05
N PRO A 683 10.07 38.27 5.22
CA PRO A 683 11.04 37.95 4.16
C PRO A 683 12.36 37.38 4.70
N ASP A 684 12.98 38.06 5.67
CA ASP A 684 14.30 37.68 6.19
C ASP A 684 14.27 36.33 6.91
N ARG A 685 13.19 36.04 7.64
CA ARG A 685 13.01 34.77 8.34
C ARG A 685 12.73 33.62 7.37
N ILE A 686 11.87 33.81 6.37
CA ILE A 686 11.58 32.77 5.35
C ILE A 686 12.85 32.45 4.56
N LEU A 687 13.57 33.47 4.08
CA LEU A 687 14.82 33.28 3.34
C LEU A 687 15.91 32.64 4.22
N GLY A 688 15.98 33.03 5.50
CA GLY A 688 16.86 32.37 6.47
C GLY A 688 16.53 30.89 6.66
N LEU A 689 15.25 30.52 6.72
CA LEU A 689 14.81 29.13 6.81
C LEU A 689 15.07 28.33 5.52
N PHE A 690 14.84 28.92 4.35
CA PHE A 690 15.19 28.29 3.08
C PHE A 690 16.69 28.00 3.00
N SER A 691 17.50 28.94 3.47
CA SER A 691 18.95 28.80 3.56
C SER A 691 19.36 27.68 4.52
N GLY A 692 18.90 27.74 5.78
CA GLY A 692 19.30 26.80 6.83
C GLY A 692 18.76 25.37 6.70
N LEU A 693 17.62 25.16 6.03
CA LEU A 693 17.11 23.80 5.81
C LEU A 693 17.70 23.12 4.57
N SER A 694 18.38 23.88 3.72
CA SER A 694 18.90 23.35 2.46
C SER A 694 20.08 22.41 2.61
N GLY A 695 20.97 22.69 3.56
CA GLY A 695 22.15 21.88 3.84
C GLY A 695 21.81 20.44 4.20
N PRO A 696 21.04 20.21 5.29
CA PRO A 696 20.57 18.87 5.66
C PRO A 696 19.84 18.17 4.51
N TYR A 697 18.96 18.88 3.79
CA TYR A 697 18.20 18.31 2.67
C TYR A 697 19.09 17.84 1.52
N MET A 698 20.08 18.65 1.15
CA MET A 698 21.03 18.36 0.07
C MET A 698 21.87 17.11 0.38
N MET A 699 22.36 16.97 1.62
CA MET A 699 23.11 15.79 2.07
C MET A 699 22.25 14.52 2.19
N LEU A 700 20.92 14.64 2.16
CA LEU A 700 19.97 13.53 2.17
C LEU A 700 19.43 13.20 0.76
N SER A 701 19.98 13.82 -0.29
CA SER A 701 19.50 13.71 -1.67
C SER A 701 20.38 12.81 -2.55
N LEU A 702 19.79 12.18 -3.57
CA LEU A 702 20.46 11.28 -4.51
C LEU A 702 20.49 11.80 -5.96
N SER A 703 19.68 12.81 -6.30
CA SER A 703 19.49 13.26 -7.68
C SER A 703 19.08 14.75 -7.73
N TYR A 704 18.11 15.12 -8.58
CA TYR A 704 17.61 16.49 -8.80
C TYR A 704 16.89 17.15 -7.62
N GLU A 705 16.73 16.44 -6.50
CA GLU A 705 15.93 16.85 -5.35
C GLU A 705 16.30 18.25 -4.80
N PRO A 706 17.57 18.67 -4.70
CA PRO A 706 17.89 20.02 -4.23
C PRO A 706 17.44 21.09 -5.22
N LEU A 707 17.52 20.87 -6.55
CA LEU A 707 16.96 21.81 -7.54
C LEU A 707 15.44 21.91 -7.43
N PHE A 708 14.76 20.79 -7.19
CA PHE A 708 13.32 20.80 -6.90
C PHE A 708 13.02 21.70 -5.69
N LEU A 709 13.73 21.49 -4.57
CA LEU A 709 13.53 22.29 -3.36
C LEU A 709 13.80 23.78 -3.64
N LEU A 710 14.72 24.11 -4.54
CA LEU A 710 15.11 25.50 -4.83
C LEU A 710 13.96 26.20 -5.54
N CYS A 711 13.46 25.55 -6.59
CA CYS A 711 12.34 26.01 -7.37
C CYS A 711 11.07 26.08 -6.50
N PHE A 712 10.88 25.11 -5.60
CA PHE A 712 9.77 25.08 -4.65
C PHE A 712 9.84 26.27 -3.69
N CYS A 713 10.96 26.49 -3.00
CA CYS A 713 11.18 27.62 -2.09
C CYS A 713 10.95 28.97 -2.79
N TYR A 714 11.50 29.14 -4.00
CA TYR A 714 11.34 30.38 -4.75
C TYR A 714 9.88 30.59 -5.19
N THR A 715 9.18 29.53 -5.59
CA THR A 715 7.73 29.55 -5.86
C THR A 715 6.94 29.98 -4.62
N LEU A 716 7.25 29.42 -3.44
CA LEU A 716 6.60 29.82 -2.19
C LEU A 716 6.80 31.31 -1.87
N TYR A 717 8.01 31.84 -2.06
CA TYR A 717 8.32 33.25 -1.83
C TYR A 717 7.57 34.17 -2.80
N LEU A 718 7.56 33.83 -4.09
CA LEU A 718 6.85 34.60 -5.10
C LEU A 718 5.33 34.57 -4.88
N TRP A 719 4.79 33.43 -4.47
CA TRP A 719 3.36 33.32 -4.13
C TRP A 719 2.99 34.31 -3.02
N LEU A 720 3.78 34.37 -1.95
CA LEU A 720 3.60 35.31 -0.85
C LEU A 720 3.67 36.78 -1.31
N TYR A 721 4.63 37.09 -2.17
CA TYR A 721 4.83 38.45 -2.70
C TYR A 721 3.64 38.91 -3.56
N VAL A 722 3.13 38.04 -4.45
CA VAL A 722 1.97 38.33 -5.30
C VAL A 722 0.71 38.52 -4.47
N GLU A 723 0.49 37.68 -3.45
CA GLU A 723 -0.66 37.79 -2.54
C GLU A 723 -0.62 39.09 -1.72
N ASN A 724 0.56 39.50 -1.24
CA ASN A 724 0.69 40.78 -0.55
C ASN A 724 0.40 41.96 -1.50
N SER A 725 0.91 41.91 -2.73
CA SER A 725 0.76 42.99 -3.72
C SER A 725 -0.68 43.18 -4.19
N THR A 726 -1.46 42.10 -4.21
CA THR A 726 -2.90 42.14 -4.55
C THR A 726 -3.77 42.57 -3.36
N ARG A 727 -3.42 42.16 -2.14
CA ARG A 727 -4.23 42.39 -0.94
C ARG A 727 -3.95 43.71 -0.23
N ASN A 728 -2.67 44.01 0.01
CA ASN A 728 -2.24 45.12 0.85
C ASN A 728 -1.75 46.27 -0.02
N LYS A 729 -2.54 47.35 -0.09
CA LYS A 729 -2.23 48.53 -0.92
C LYS A 729 -1.19 49.47 -0.32
N LYS A 730 -0.90 49.37 0.99
CA LYS A 730 -0.07 50.35 1.74
C LYS A 730 1.16 49.76 2.45
N ILE A 731 1.21 48.45 2.69
CA ILE A 731 2.23 47.81 3.54
C ILE A 731 3.12 46.91 2.67
N LYS A 732 4.44 47.13 2.71
CA LYS A 732 5.38 46.27 1.99
C LYS A 732 5.60 44.97 2.76
N LEU A 733 6.02 43.92 2.06
CA LEU A 733 6.23 42.61 2.67
C LEU A 733 7.30 42.66 3.79
N ASP A 734 8.30 43.53 3.65
CA ASP A 734 9.36 43.79 4.63
C ASP A 734 8.87 44.33 5.98
N ASP A 735 7.67 44.92 6.00
CA ASP A 735 7.12 45.58 7.20
C ASP A 735 6.32 44.60 8.08
N PHE A 736 6.07 43.37 7.62
CA PHE A 736 5.38 42.34 8.38
C PHE A 736 6.34 41.50 9.23
N TYR A 737 5.92 41.19 10.45
CA TYR A 737 6.65 40.34 11.40
C TYR A 737 5.82 39.13 11.80
N PHE A 738 6.46 37.99 12.04
CA PHE A 738 5.77 36.75 12.43
C PHE A 738 5.03 36.83 13.78
N SER A 739 5.36 37.82 14.63
CA SER A 739 4.69 38.11 15.90
C SER A 739 3.50 39.06 15.79
N SER A 740 3.22 39.61 14.60
CA SER A 740 2.15 40.61 14.43
C SER A 740 0.76 39.98 14.63
N LEU A 741 -0.04 40.57 15.54
CA LEU A 741 -1.47 40.29 15.66
C LEU A 741 -2.24 41.33 14.83
N HIS A 742 -2.83 40.91 13.72
CA HIS A 742 -3.79 41.73 12.98
C HIS A 742 -5.22 41.24 13.23
N HIS A 743 -6.18 42.18 13.25
CA HIS A 743 -7.60 41.86 13.39
C HIS A 743 -8.06 41.00 12.21
N THR A 744 -8.44 39.75 12.50
CA THR A 744 -8.85 38.78 11.48
C THR A 744 -10.21 39.14 10.90
N GLU A 745 -10.34 39.05 9.58
CA GLU A 745 -11.64 39.16 8.91
C GLU A 745 -12.53 37.96 9.24
N GLY A 746 -13.81 38.22 9.51
CA GLY A 746 -14.76 37.21 9.97
C GLY A 746 -15.33 36.30 8.87
N ASN A 747 -15.29 36.68 7.59
CA ASN A 747 -16.02 35.97 6.53
C ASN A 747 -15.10 35.26 5.54
N ILE A 748 -15.53 34.09 5.06
CA ILE A 748 -14.83 33.34 4.01
C ILE A 748 -15.31 33.82 2.64
N ASN A 749 -14.37 34.06 1.73
CA ASN A 749 -14.63 34.40 0.35
C ASN A 749 -13.93 33.40 -0.60
N PHE A 750 -14.14 33.56 -1.90
CA PHE A 750 -13.51 32.75 -2.94
C PHE A 750 -11.97 32.77 -2.86
N GLU A 751 -11.36 33.87 -2.44
CA GLU A 751 -9.90 33.98 -2.28
C GLU A 751 -9.35 33.01 -1.23
N HIS A 752 -10.09 32.74 -0.16
CA HIS A 752 -9.68 31.75 0.85
C HIS A 752 -9.73 30.32 0.31
N VAL A 753 -10.72 30.00 -0.52
CA VAL A 753 -10.82 28.69 -1.20
C VAL A 753 -9.66 28.54 -2.19
N ARG A 754 -9.39 29.56 -3.01
CA ARG A 754 -8.25 29.58 -3.95
C ARG A 754 -6.91 29.36 -3.24
N ARG A 755 -6.68 30.03 -2.11
CA ARG A 755 -5.46 29.89 -1.30
C ARG A 755 -5.35 28.51 -0.65
N THR A 756 -6.48 27.95 -0.19
CA THR A 756 -6.49 26.59 0.37
C THR A 756 -6.17 25.56 -0.70
N PHE A 757 -6.73 25.70 -1.91
CA PHE A 757 -6.37 24.86 -3.04
C PHE A 757 -4.88 24.97 -3.39
N GLY A 758 -4.34 26.20 -3.48
CA GLY A 758 -2.91 26.42 -3.71
C GLY A 758 -2.03 25.78 -2.64
N PHE A 759 -2.42 25.90 -1.36
CA PHE A 759 -1.75 25.22 -0.25
C PHE A 759 -1.78 23.69 -0.40
N MET A 760 -2.94 23.10 -0.68
CA MET A 760 -3.07 21.64 -0.85
C MET A 760 -2.27 21.14 -2.06
N LEU A 761 -2.29 21.87 -3.17
CA LEU A 761 -1.51 21.55 -4.35
C LEU A 761 0.00 21.59 -4.06
N LEU A 762 0.47 22.63 -3.36
CA LEU A 762 1.87 22.75 -2.98
C LEU A 762 2.27 21.75 -1.89
N LEU A 763 1.33 21.29 -1.06
CA LEU A 763 1.53 20.22 -0.10
C LEU A 763 1.75 18.88 -0.83
N LEU A 764 0.92 18.57 -1.83
CA LEU A 764 1.17 17.39 -2.69
C LEU A 764 2.48 17.52 -3.46
N ALA A 765 2.78 18.70 -4.00
CA ALA A 765 4.07 18.96 -4.64
C ALA A 765 5.24 18.69 -3.69
N SER A 766 5.11 19.04 -2.41
CA SER A 766 6.13 18.75 -1.39
C SER A 766 6.27 17.25 -1.08
N PHE A 767 5.21 16.45 -1.22
CA PHE A 767 5.28 15.00 -1.02
C PHE A 767 5.94 14.27 -2.20
N PHE A 768 5.58 14.65 -3.43
CA PHE A 768 6.04 13.97 -4.65
C PHE A 768 7.35 14.51 -5.22
N GLY A 769 7.80 15.70 -4.78
CA GLY A 769 9.03 16.32 -5.25
C GLY A 769 10.29 15.91 -4.48
N THR A 770 10.14 15.27 -3.32
CA THR A 770 11.25 14.83 -2.45
C THR A 770 11.46 13.32 -2.44
N GLY A 771 10.79 12.61 -3.37
CA GLY A 771 10.68 11.14 -3.43
C GLY A 771 9.22 10.69 -3.63
N ASN A 772 8.95 9.38 -3.63
CA ASN A 772 7.58 8.86 -3.62
C ASN A 772 7.08 8.69 -2.17
N LEU A 773 6.84 9.78 -1.45
CA LEU A 773 6.37 9.74 -0.05
C LEU A 773 5.02 9.00 0.12
N ALA A 774 4.26 8.86 -0.96
CA ALA A 774 2.99 8.14 -0.98
C ALA A 774 3.16 6.63 -0.68
N THR A 775 4.37 6.09 -0.84
CA THR A 775 4.68 4.67 -0.58
C THR A 775 5.79 4.53 0.45
N VAL A 776 5.47 4.13 1.68
CA VAL A 776 6.47 3.89 2.76
C VAL A 776 7.49 2.82 2.34
N SER A 777 7.12 1.90 1.45
CA SER A 777 8.00 0.87 0.88
C SER A 777 9.05 1.39 -0.10
N SER A 778 8.93 2.63 -0.61
CA SER A 778 9.90 3.19 -1.56
C SER A 778 11.05 3.95 -0.88
N PHE A 779 11.20 3.85 0.44
CA PHE A 779 12.30 4.50 1.15
C PHE A 779 13.63 3.83 0.82
N ASP A 780 14.55 4.60 0.25
CA ASP A 780 15.89 4.13 -0.08
C ASP A 780 16.83 4.38 1.11
N PRO A 781 17.42 3.33 1.71
CA PRO A 781 18.45 3.48 2.76
C PRO A 781 19.63 4.36 2.32
N ASN A 782 19.91 4.49 1.03
CA ASN A 782 20.97 5.35 0.51
C ASN A 782 20.73 6.84 0.76
N TRP A 783 19.51 7.29 1.09
CA TRP A 783 19.26 8.68 1.46
C TRP A 783 20.09 9.15 2.66
N VAL A 784 20.51 8.24 3.54
CA VAL A 784 21.26 8.59 4.75
C VAL A 784 22.75 8.24 4.65
N ARG A 785 23.23 7.89 3.44
CA ARG A 785 24.60 7.40 3.19
C ARG A 785 25.71 8.35 3.66
N CYS A 786 25.44 9.65 3.70
CA CYS A 786 26.37 10.67 4.21
C CYS A 786 26.49 10.68 5.73
N PHE A 787 25.52 10.14 6.46
CA PHE A 787 25.43 10.22 7.92
C PHE A 787 25.76 8.89 8.60
N VAL A 788 25.31 7.77 8.06
CA VAL A 788 25.42 6.44 8.69
C VAL A 788 25.97 5.40 7.70
N THR A 789 26.82 4.49 8.17
CA THR A 789 27.39 3.36 7.40
C THR A 789 26.71 2.04 7.70
N THR A 790 26.35 1.84 8.96
CA THR A 790 25.73 0.61 9.45
C THR A 790 24.22 0.76 9.49
N PHE A 791 23.51 -0.35 9.32
CA PHE A 791 22.06 -0.37 9.43
C PHE A 791 21.65 0.05 10.85
N SER A 792 21.09 1.25 10.98
CA SER A 792 20.64 1.86 12.24
C SER A 792 19.21 2.37 12.08
N PRO A 793 18.20 1.50 12.23
CA PRO A 793 16.84 1.76 11.75
C PRO A 793 16.23 3.06 12.32
N PHE A 794 16.43 3.33 13.62
CA PHE A 794 15.87 4.53 14.26
C PHE A 794 16.50 5.84 13.73
N THR A 795 17.84 5.88 13.64
CA THR A 795 18.58 7.05 13.12
C THR A 795 18.29 7.27 11.64
N MET A 796 18.28 6.21 10.83
CA MET A 796 17.98 6.28 9.41
C MET A 796 16.55 6.79 9.19
N MET A 797 15.58 6.23 9.93
CA MET A 797 14.19 6.71 9.90
C MET A 797 14.08 8.18 10.30
N ALA A 798 14.75 8.62 11.36
CA ALA A 798 14.71 10.02 11.80
C ALA A 798 15.25 10.99 10.74
N LEU A 799 16.35 10.64 10.05
CA LEU A 799 16.92 11.45 8.97
C LEU A 799 16.02 11.47 7.73
N ILE A 800 15.43 10.33 7.37
CA ILE A 800 14.46 10.24 6.27
C ILE A 800 13.23 11.11 6.58
N VAL A 801 12.66 10.99 7.79
CA VAL A 801 11.55 11.83 8.25
C VAL A 801 11.93 13.32 8.21
N LEU A 802 13.16 13.68 8.61
CA LEU A 802 13.64 15.06 8.51
C LEU A 802 13.65 15.56 7.06
N LYS A 803 14.20 14.79 6.11
CA LYS A 803 14.21 15.12 4.68
C LYS A 803 12.79 15.43 4.17
N LEU A 804 11.85 14.53 4.49
CA LEU A 804 10.46 14.59 4.04
C LEU A 804 9.69 15.75 4.69
N LEU A 805 9.99 16.10 5.94
CA LEU A 805 9.34 17.20 6.65
C LEU A 805 9.86 18.59 6.25
N ILE A 806 11.09 18.73 5.73
CA ILE A 806 11.66 20.04 5.35
C ILE A 806 10.76 20.85 4.38
N PRO A 807 10.36 20.35 3.19
CA PRO A 807 9.53 21.14 2.28
C PRO A 807 8.13 21.43 2.85
N VAL A 808 7.57 20.50 3.63
CA VAL A 808 6.28 20.67 4.32
C VAL A 808 6.38 21.77 5.37
N LEU A 809 7.45 21.78 6.18
CA LEU A 809 7.72 22.80 7.19
C LEU A 809 7.85 24.19 6.55
N LEU A 810 8.54 24.29 5.41
CA LEU A 810 8.66 25.53 4.65
C LEU A 810 7.32 26.02 4.10
N LEU A 811 6.50 25.12 3.57
CA LEU A 811 5.15 25.44 3.13
C LEU A 811 4.27 25.93 4.30
N VAL A 812 4.34 25.30 5.48
CA VAL A 812 3.58 25.71 6.68
C VAL A 812 4.08 27.07 7.22
N CYS A 813 5.38 27.38 7.11
CA CYS A 813 5.90 28.73 7.37
C CYS A 813 5.23 29.78 6.46
N VAL A 814 5.08 29.48 5.17
CA VAL A 814 4.39 30.35 4.20
C VAL A 814 2.89 30.41 4.49
N LEU A 815 2.25 29.32 4.91
CA LEU A 815 0.85 29.32 5.36
C LEU A 815 0.64 30.28 6.54
N LYS A 816 1.54 30.27 7.52
CA LYS A 816 1.50 31.21 8.65
C LYS A 816 1.66 32.65 8.18
N ALA A 817 2.65 32.93 7.32
CA ALA A 817 2.86 34.25 6.75
C ALA A 817 1.64 34.74 5.96
N MET A 818 1.02 33.87 5.16
CA MET A 818 -0.22 34.12 4.43
C MET A 818 -1.39 34.44 5.36
N GLY A 819 -1.51 33.74 6.48
CA GLY A 819 -2.52 34.02 7.51
C GLY A 819 -2.39 35.44 8.08
N ILE A 820 -1.16 35.90 8.31
CA ILE A 820 -0.85 37.27 8.77
C ILE A 820 -1.18 38.30 7.69
N ILE A 821 -0.65 38.13 6.48
CA ILE A 821 -0.80 39.07 5.36
C ILE A 821 -2.26 39.21 4.93
N CYS A 822 -2.99 38.11 4.90
CA CYS A 822 -4.39 38.07 4.46
C CYS A 822 -5.39 38.31 5.59
N SER A 823 -4.94 38.35 6.86
CA SER A 823 -5.77 38.51 8.05
C SER A 823 -6.89 37.47 8.17
N VAL A 824 -6.55 36.19 7.97
CA VAL A 824 -7.51 35.08 8.01
C VAL A 824 -7.41 34.32 9.33
N HIS A 825 -8.56 33.98 9.93
CA HIS A 825 -8.59 33.19 11.15
C HIS A 825 -8.06 31.76 10.91
N LYS A 826 -7.01 31.35 11.64
CA LYS A 826 -6.32 30.06 11.45
C LYS A 826 -7.24 28.84 11.43
N MET A 827 -8.25 28.81 12.30
CA MET A 827 -9.21 27.68 12.37
C MET A 827 -10.03 27.52 11.09
N LYS A 828 -10.28 28.60 10.34
CA LYS A 828 -11.06 28.55 9.10
C LYS A 828 -10.24 27.94 7.96
N ILE A 829 -8.95 28.26 7.88
CA ILE A 829 -8.02 27.65 6.93
C ILE A 829 -7.90 26.16 7.21
N PHE A 830 -7.65 25.77 8.47
CA PHE A 830 -7.56 24.35 8.82
C PHE A 830 -8.87 23.59 8.58
N SER A 831 -10.02 24.22 8.78
CA SER A 831 -11.31 23.58 8.48
C SER A 831 -11.51 23.39 6.97
N LEU A 832 -11.10 24.36 6.14
CA LEU A 832 -11.13 24.20 4.68
C LEU A 832 -10.16 23.11 4.21
N THR A 833 -8.94 23.09 4.74
CA THR A 833 -7.95 22.02 4.49
C THR A 833 -8.51 20.66 4.88
N LEU A 834 -9.13 20.55 6.05
CA LEU A 834 -9.75 19.32 6.53
C LEU A 834 -10.85 18.84 5.58
N ILE A 835 -11.73 19.72 5.10
CA ILE A 835 -12.77 19.33 4.14
C ILE A 835 -12.16 18.79 2.82
N VAL A 836 -11.03 19.35 2.36
CA VAL A 836 -10.35 18.82 1.16
C VAL A 836 -9.80 17.43 1.45
N CYS A 837 -9.09 17.27 2.57
CA CYS A 837 -8.56 15.99 3.00
C CYS A 837 -9.67 14.94 3.15
N ASP A 838 -10.77 15.26 3.83
CA ASP A 838 -11.91 14.36 4.06
C ASP A 838 -12.53 13.88 2.73
N TRP A 839 -12.60 14.77 1.73
CA TRP A 839 -13.07 14.42 0.39
C TRP A 839 -12.11 13.47 -0.33
N MET A 840 -10.80 13.72 -0.23
CA MET A 840 -9.77 12.84 -0.78
C MET A 840 -9.74 11.49 -0.05
N CYS A 841 -9.86 11.48 1.27
CA CYS A 841 -9.97 10.28 2.11
C CYS A 841 -11.14 9.41 1.69
N LEU A 842 -12.31 10.02 1.40
CA LEU A 842 -13.48 9.28 0.94
C LEU A 842 -13.22 8.57 -0.39
N ASN A 843 -12.47 9.18 -1.32
CA ASN A 843 -12.04 8.52 -2.54
C ASN A 843 -11.08 7.35 -2.23
N PHE A 844 -10.03 7.59 -1.43
CA PHE A 844 -9.06 6.54 -1.10
C PHE A 844 -9.66 5.40 -0.29
N PHE A 845 -10.69 5.65 0.52
CA PHE A 845 -11.46 4.62 1.21
C PHE A 845 -12.02 3.56 0.25
N PHE A 846 -12.54 3.97 -0.91
CA PHE A 846 -13.03 3.04 -1.93
C PHE A 846 -11.90 2.38 -2.73
N LEU A 847 -10.71 2.97 -2.72
CA LEU A 847 -9.52 2.47 -3.42
C LEU A 847 -8.63 1.56 -2.58
N VAL A 848 -8.96 1.31 -1.30
CA VAL A 848 -8.21 0.38 -0.44
C VAL A 848 -8.31 -1.04 -0.99
N GLN A 849 -7.15 -1.66 -1.21
CA GLN A 849 -7.03 -3.01 -1.76
C GLN A 849 -6.60 -4.01 -0.67
N ASN A 850 -7.11 -5.24 -0.77
CA ASN A 850 -6.71 -6.38 0.08
C ASN A 850 -6.26 -7.61 -0.72
N LYS A 851 -6.07 -7.42 -2.03
CA LYS A 851 -5.56 -8.39 -3.00
C LYS A 851 -4.57 -7.61 -3.88
N GLY A 852 -3.56 -8.27 -4.44
CA GLY A 852 -2.49 -7.60 -5.19
C GLY A 852 -1.16 -7.67 -4.45
N SER A 853 -0.16 -6.93 -4.90
CA SER A 853 1.18 -6.98 -4.29
C SER A 853 1.17 -6.37 -2.89
N TRP A 854 2.13 -6.77 -2.05
CA TRP A 854 2.32 -6.10 -0.76
C TRP A 854 2.57 -4.60 -0.94
N MET A 855 3.21 -4.21 -2.03
CA MET A 855 3.40 -2.82 -2.40
C MET A 855 2.07 -2.12 -2.74
N ASP A 856 1.19 -2.73 -3.54
CA ASP A 856 -0.12 -2.15 -3.90
C ASP A 856 -1.03 -2.02 -2.69
N ILE A 857 -1.10 -3.08 -1.88
CA ILE A 857 -1.87 -3.09 -0.63
C ILE A 857 -1.32 -2.02 0.32
N GLY A 858 -0.01 -2.02 0.57
CA GLY A 858 0.66 -1.05 1.44
C GLY A 858 0.53 0.39 0.94
N SER A 859 0.60 0.61 -0.37
CA SER A 859 0.40 1.91 -1.01
C SER A 859 -1.04 2.40 -0.81
N SER A 860 -2.05 1.55 -1.08
CA SER A 860 -3.45 1.92 -0.90
C SER A 860 -3.80 2.30 0.55
N ILE A 861 -3.24 1.57 1.53
CA ILE A 861 -3.36 1.90 2.96
C ILE A 861 -2.63 3.20 3.26
N SER A 862 -1.39 3.37 2.76
CA SER A 862 -0.58 4.57 3.00
C SER A 862 -1.26 5.82 2.47
N HIS A 863 -1.83 5.77 1.26
CA HIS A 863 -2.59 6.87 0.68
C HIS A 863 -3.72 7.31 1.61
N PHE A 864 -4.53 6.37 2.08
CA PHE A 864 -5.63 6.64 3.00
C PHE A 864 -5.13 7.22 4.35
N VAL A 865 -4.14 6.59 4.98
CA VAL A 865 -3.57 7.01 6.27
C VAL A 865 -2.91 8.38 6.20
N ILE A 866 -2.16 8.66 5.13
CA ILE A 866 -1.48 9.95 4.92
C ILE A 866 -2.52 11.06 4.90
N LEU A 867 -3.60 10.94 4.13
CA LEU A 867 -4.62 11.99 4.05
C LEU A 867 -5.37 12.17 5.38
N GLU A 868 -5.73 11.07 6.07
CA GLU A 868 -6.35 11.12 7.41
C GLU A 868 -5.47 11.86 8.43
N CYS A 869 -4.15 11.63 8.39
CA CYS A 869 -3.20 12.24 9.31
C CYS A 869 -2.75 13.64 8.90
N THR A 870 -2.89 14.01 7.62
CA THR A 870 -2.31 15.24 7.04
C THR A 870 -2.73 16.48 7.81
N THR A 871 -4.02 16.62 8.12
CA THR A 871 -4.51 17.81 8.84
C THR A 871 -3.93 17.90 10.25
N ILE A 872 -3.82 16.78 10.96
CA ILE A 872 -3.24 16.73 12.30
C ILE A 872 -1.76 17.12 12.25
N VAL A 873 -1.01 16.54 11.30
CA VAL A 873 0.42 16.84 11.10
C VAL A 873 0.60 18.32 10.75
N VAL A 874 -0.19 18.87 9.83
CA VAL A 874 -0.14 20.30 9.47
C VAL A 874 -0.45 21.20 10.67
N MET A 875 -1.42 20.84 11.52
CA MET A 875 -1.73 21.60 12.74
C MET A 875 -0.59 21.55 13.77
N MET A 876 0.00 20.38 14.00
CA MET A 876 1.16 20.22 14.88
C MET A 876 2.37 21.01 14.36
N LEU A 877 2.65 20.89 13.06
CA LEU A 877 3.70 21.65 12.39
C LEU A 877 3.44 23.14 12.46
N TYR A 878 2.19 23.61 12.37
CA TYR A 878 1.89 25.04 12.49
C TYR A 878 2.26 25.61 13.86
N GLU A 879 1.99 24.87 14.94
CA GLU A 879 2.40 25.28 16.29
C GLU A 879 3.93 25.17 16.47
N PHE A 880 4.59 24.20 15.84
CA PHE A 880 6.05 24.14 15.80
C PHE A 880 6.67 25.30 15.00
N VAL A 881 6.10 25.65 13.84
CA VAL A 881 6.49 26.79 13.01
C VAL A 881 6.39 28.08 13.80
N ARG A 882 5.46 28.19 14.76
CA ARG A 882 5.39 29.33 15.67
C ARG A 882 6.70 29.54 16.42
N LEU A 883 7.26 28.48 16.99
CA LEU A 883 8.56 28.51 17.68
C LEU A 883 9.68 28.92 16.70
N VAL A 884 9.74 28.30 15.54
CA VAL A 884 10.83 28.49 14.56
C VAL A 884 10.82 29.90 13.93
N THR A 885 9.64 30.50 13.78
CA THR A 885 9.47 31.81 13.13
C THR A 885 9.49 33.00 14.10
N GLU A 886 9.06 32.83 15.35
CA GLU A 886 8.98 33.94 16.33
C GLU A 886 10.23 34.05 17.23
N VAL A 887 10.97 32.96 17.44
CA VAL A 887 12.19 32.98 18.27
C VAL A 887 13.36 33.58 17.49
N SER A 888 14.05 34.53 18.11
CA SER A 888 15.31 35.09 17.62
C SER A 888 16.36 35.11 18.72
N LEU A 889 17.57 34.69 18.40
CA LEU A 889 18.74 34.73 19.28
C LEU A 889 19.49 36.06 19.19
N THR A 890 19.09 36.94 18.27
CA THR A 890 19.62 38.31 18.20
C THR A 890 18.87 39.22 19.18
N SER A 891 19.57 39.68 20.21
CA SER A 891 19.03 40.61 21.22
C SER A 891 18.71 41.96 20.58
N LYS A 892 17.41 42.27 20.43
CA LYS A 892 16.81 43.62 20.54
C LYS A 892 15.27 43.52 20.58
N ASN A 893 14.72 43.67 21.79
CA ASN A 893 13.33 43.97 22.16
C ASN A 893 12.26 43.91 21.04
N ALA A 894 11.69 42.73 20.80
CA ALA A 894 10.46 42.57 20.02
C ALA A 894 9.18 42.87 20.83
N ARG A 895 9.29 43.33 22.09
CA ARG A 895 8.14 43.59 22.98
C ARG A 895 7.53 45.00 22.88
N SER A 896 8.03 45.93 22.06
CA SER A 896 7.59 47.34 22.15
C SER A 896 7.37 48.09 20.83
N ARG A 897 7.10 47.44 19.70
CA ARG A 897 6.54 48.14 18.52
C ARG A 897 5.04 47.89 18.44
N GLN A 898 4.28 48.71 19.19
CA GLN A 898 2.87 48.92 18.86
C GLN A 898 2.77 49.38 17.39
N PRO A 899 1.70 49.00 16.66
CA PRO A 899 1.42 49.59 15.35
C PRO A 899 1.35 51.12 15.51
N PRO A 900 1.67 51.91 14.48
CA PRO A 900 1.50 53.36 14.55
C PRO A 900 0.03 53.66 14.86
N SER A 901 -0.24 54.03 16.10
CA SER A 901 -1.52 54.54 16.57
C SER A 901 -1.80 55.86 15.87
N GLU A 902 -2.98 55.95 15.26
CA GLU A 902 -3.91 57.08 15.45
C GLU A 902 -3.27 58.47 15.63
N GLN A 903 -2.63 59.01 14.60
CA GLN A 903 -2.42 60.46 14.50
C GLN A 903 -2.47 60.89 13.03
N LEU A 904 -3.68 60.95 12.46
CA LEU A 904 -4.06 61.81 11.33
C LEU A 904 -5.52 61.59 10.89
N ILE A 905 -6.47 61.68 11.83
CA ILE A 905 -7.84 62.11 11.50
C ILE A 905 -8.33 63.00 12.66
N SER A 906 -7.86 64.25 12.67
CA SER A 906 -8.59 65.34 13.30
C SER A 906 -9.02 66.30 12.20
N SER A 907 -10.29 66.74 12.30
CA SER A 907 -10.96 67.79 11.54
C SER A 907 -11.17 67.55 10.03
N HIS A 908 -12.34 67.02 9.66
CA HIS A 908 -13.40 67.86 9.07
C HIS A 908 -14.71 67.08 8.85
N TYR A 909 -15.76 67.61 9.50
CA TYR A 909 -17.20 67.57 9.15
C TYR A 909 -17.90 66.25 8.82
N LEU A 910 -18.62 65.75 9.83
CA LEU A 910 -19.92 65.09 9.66
C LEU A 910 -20.96 66.09 9.10
N PRO A 911 -21.95 65.59 8.34
CA PRO A 911 -23.33 65.87 8.74
C PRO A 911 -24.16 64.59 8.77
N TYR A 912 -24.58 64.20 9.97
CA TYR A 912 -25.81 63.43 10.17
C TYR A 912 -26.96 64.43 10.28
N SER A 913 -27.94 64.31 9.39
CA SER A 913 -29.28 64.84 9.58
C SER A 913 -30.20 63.64 9.85
N ASN A 914 -30.54 63.45 11.12
CA ASN A 914 -31.68 62.67 11.55
C ASN A 914 -32.95 63.42 11.15
N LYS A 915 -33.80 62.80 10.33
CA LYS A 915 -35.24 63.10 10.32
C LYS A 915 -35.92 62.14 11.29
N GLU A 916 -36.07 62.58 12.52
CA GLU A 916 -37.18 62.13 13.36
C GLU A 916 -38.46 62.85 12.91
N ARG A 917 -39.54 62.08 12.86
CA ARG A 917 -40.90 62.52 12.56
C ARG A 917 -41.67 62.41 13.88
N SER A 918 -42.15 63.52 14.41
CA SER A 918 -43.21 63.52 15.42
C SER A 918 -44.42 64.26 14.85
N GLU A 919 -45.59 63.68 15.14
CA GLU A 919 -46.96 64.01 14.72
C GLU A 919 -47.42 63.40 13.38
#